data_AF-W0IY64-F1
#
_entry.id   AF-W0IY64-F1
#
_cell.length_a   1.000
_cell.length_b   1.000
_cell.length_c   1.000
_cell.angle_alpha   90.00
_cell.angle_beta   90.00
_cell.angle_gamma   90.00
#
_symmetry.space_group_name_H-M   'P 1'
#
loop_
_entity.id
_entity.type
_entity.pdbx_description
1 polymer ?
#
loop_
_entity_poly.entity_id
_entity_poly.type
_entity_poly.pdbx_seq_one_letter_code
_entity_poly.pdbx_strand_id
1 'polypeptide(L)'
;MPNRSLSTLASPSHHPCAGILLGCLLAVGASLGAQTTHTPFWIGGGSANDWSDAANWSDAPGGAGGWLPSGSGVAVATFNNAATVNVNAAWSIRRIMFSNTSGVVTMGGGGLLDVRLQTHNQYWINTSGAGGRTAGDLVLSYSGNVAEQLGHISSNGGSLALGNLFVTQADGTSATSISLSLRGASTSANNLVAGVVFDEATTPADRILQKIDTGRWTVGGAANNFTEVGVGRGALRFATAAALPSAAHVWLSTSSAGYSSTLELDGRHLTAAGLVATGGAQGATRIAGEGSLTVANGIVVDTVCFLVNGRVNSGGHVAIAESGILGGDGSLALSAGKDIVIEGVLAPGMVNSLTSADRYSLPGSLELSLAGSGRLRFAPGSVLAFDLGGTDAASDKIVFATTGDWLAGSGNATLALTGVVDHNKVHTLFRNVTTDGFAFESIIGYDDSGYIARLERVGNDYQLRFTPMYRLPAYNGYWLKSSGVENETFGDLVLSYSGNVAEQIGHISSTGGSLALGDLFVTQAGGTTATSIALSLRGTSTSANNLVAGVVFDEATTPGGRILQKTDTGRWTVGGAANNFTEVRIVRGALRFATASALPSAALVRLSTSSADYSSTLELNGRHLAAGRLVATGGAQGATRVAGEGSLTVANGIAIDAVWFLANGQVNSGGDVALATGGILAGDGALSLSADKDIVIGAGATLSPGNVSSLTSASRQSQAGTLTLSLAGSGKLRFETDSVLSLDLGATDAVSDKIVFATTGDWLAGGGGATLALKGAIDYGKTYTLFRNVTTAGFTFERITGYDDSRYIARLERVGDDYRLGFAAAFVVSKEEVFVDYLFDPADRMLHDRWARQPSRPAPGIITVADSGDLPALRPQAGQPVQLTVLDLPAGPLTLSLWVRPDPPLSTAPQIIRAGNVVTLGIDKNNRYHVSRSNDDRRPQTAVASVPVESGRWQHLAVTHDGVSLALYIDGRLAATQACRGRKTSGRDSVEALGSRGTGLDPFHGLIAAYTVYNRDFTAAEIAALAQIPPSSGPHTP
;
A
#
# COMPACT_ATOMS: atom_id res chain seq x y z
N MET A 1 31.05 -44.50 78.97
CA MET A 1 32.30 -44.43 78.18
C MET A 1 32.28 -43.12 77.38
N PRO A 2 33.45 -42.54 77.05
CA PRO A 2 33.84 -41.22 77.60
C PRO A 2 33.67 -40.05 76.60
N ASN A 3 34.00 -38.77 76.84
CA ASN A 3 34.94 -38.15 77.78
C ASN A 3 34.57 -36.65 78.07
N ARG A 4 34.83 -36.20 79.31
CA ARG A 4 35.62 -35.01 79.77
C ARG A 4 35.72 -33.75 78.87
N SER A 5 35.83 -32.51 79.39
CA SER A 5 36.45 -32.06 80.68
C SER A 5 36.04 -30.65 81.16
N LEU A 6 35.97 -30.48 82.51
CA LEU A 6 36.44 -29.36 83.39
C LEU A 6 36.42 -27.88 82.89
N SER A 7 36.08 -26.83 83.66
CA SER A 7 36.12 -26.57 85.13
C SER A 7 35.19 -25.36 85.50
N THR A 8 35.10 -24.75 86.71
CA THR A 8 35.77 -24.91 88.03
C THR A 8 34.87 -24.51 89.24
N LEU A 9 35.29 -24.94 90.43
CA LEU A 9 34.96 -24.56 91.82
C LEU A 9 34.28 -23.21 92.19
N ALA A 10 33.23 -23.29 93.03
CA ALA A 10 33.23 -22.83 94.44
C ALA A 10 32.05 -23.46 95.25
N SER A 11 32.15 -23.51 96.58
CA SER A 11 31.17 -24.06 97.56
C SER A 11 31.29 -23.25 98.89
N PRO A 12 30.60 -23.53 100.04
CA PRO A 12 29.60 -24.57 100.37
C PRO A 12 28.40 -24.13 101.29
N SER A 13 27.56 -25.10 101.69
CA SER A 13 26.77 -25.15 102.97
C SER A 13 25.54 -24.19 103.15
N HIS A 14 24.48 -24.47 103.93
CA HIS A 14 24.20 -25.48 104.99
C HIS A 14 22.74 -26.03 104.98
N HIS A 15 22.57 -27.18 105.66
CA HIS A 15 21.37 -27.95 106.07
C HIS A 15 20.58 -27.32 107.27
N PRO A 16 19.51 -27.94 107.88
CA PRO A 16 18.45 -28.89 107.42
C PRO A 16 17.03 -28.73 108.11
N CYS A 17 16.11 -29.70 107.90
CA CYS A 17 15.00 -30.15 108.80
C CYS A 17 13.79 -29.20 109.03
N ALA A 18 12.55 -29.63 109.35
CA ALA A 18 11.81 -30.91 109.47
C ALA A 18 10.33 -30.61 109.08
N GLY A 19 9.33 -31.50 108.88
CA GLY A 19 9.11 -32.90 109.25
C GLY A 19 7.83 -33.02 110.14
N ILE A 20 6.97 -34.02 109.88
CA ILE A 20 5.72 -34.40 110.62
C ILE A 20 4.45 -33.60 110.22
N LEU A 21 3.21 -34.09 110.18
CA LEU A 21 2.50 -35.37 109.85
C LEU A 21 1.04 -35.23 110.38
N LEU A 22 0.06 -35.75 109.60
CA LEU A 22 -1.24 -36.28 110.05
C LEU A 22 -2.40 -35.32 110.44
N GLY A 23 -3.63 -35.62 109.97
CA GLY A 23 -4.89 -35.14 110.58
C GLY A 23 -6.08 -34.97 109.62
N CYS A 24 -6.88 -36.03 109.39
CA CYS A 24 -8.18 -35.93 108.70
C CYS A 24 -9.32 -35.60 109.69
N LEU A 25 -10.38 -34.90 109.26
CA LEU A 25 -11.78 -35.32 109.52
C LEU A 25 -12.80 -34.62 108.60
N LEU A 26 -14.01 -35.20 108.49
CA LEU A 26 -15.10 -34.79 107.59
C LEU A 26 -16.17 -33.92 108.27
N ALA A 27 -16.96 -33.21 107.44
CA ALA A 27 -18.43 -33.34 107.30
C ALA A 27 -19.30 -32.05 107.40
N VAL A 28 -19.90 -31.71 106.24
CA VAL A 28 -21.33 -31.41 106.00
C VAL A 28 -22.03 -30.23 106.73
N GLY A 29 -22.30 -29.18 105.94
CA GLY A 29 -23.67 -28.86 105.49
C GLY A 29 -24.50 -27.78 106.20
N ALA A 30 -24.82 -26.69 105.47
CA ALA A 30 -26.19 -26.15 105.28
C ALA A 30 -26.17 -24.86 104.44
N SER A 31 -27.20 -24.65 103.63
CA SER A 31 -27.38 -23.49 102.73
C SER A 31 -28.18 -22.35 103.37
N LEU A 32 -27.90 -21.10 103.00
CA LEU A 32 -28.88 -20.00 102.93
C LEU A 32 -28.41 -18.96 101.89
N GLY A 33 -29.35 -18.31 101.20
CA GLY A 33 -29.10 -17.59 99.93
C GLY A 33 -28.59 -16.15 100.05
N ALA A 34 -27.97 -15.66 98.99
CA ALA A 34 -27.44 -14.30 98.88
C ALA A 34 -28.27 -13.42 97.92
N GLN A 35 -28.57 -12.20 98.34
CA GLN A 35 -28.95 -11.11 97.44
C GLN A 35 -27.71 -10.57 96.71
N THR A 36 -27.83 -10.25 95.42
CA THR A 36 -26.74 -9.69 94.62
C THR A 36 -26.81 -8.16 94.57
N THR A 37 -25.92 -7.47 95.28
CA THR A 37 -25.62 -6.04 95.06
C THR A 37 -24.52 -5.89 94.00
N HIS A 38 -24.74 -5.03 93.01
CA HIS A 38 -23.80 -4.83 91.90
C HIS A 38 -22.66 -3.87 92.28
N THR A 39 -21.46 -4.39 92.50
CA THR A 39 -20.21 -3.62 92.55
C THR A 39 -19.17 -4.19 91.58
N PRO A 40 -18.40 -3.35 90.86
CA PRO A 40 -17.36 -3.83 89.97
C PRO A 40 -16.20 -4.46 90.76
N PHE A 41 -15.83 -5.70 90.42
CA PHE A 41 -14.68 -6.36 91.03
C PHE A 41 -13.37 -5.79 90.43
N TRP A 42 -12.51 -5.25 91.30
CA TRP A 42 -11.16 -4.83 90.94
C TRP A 42 -10.19 -6.01 91.06
N ILE A 43 -9.47 -6.32 89.98
CA ILE A 43 -8.38 -7.31 89.98
C ILE A 43 -7.07 -6.55 89.80
N GLY A 44 -6.34 -6.36 90.91
CA GLY A 44 -5.06 -5.67 90.92
C GLY A 44 -3.94 -6.50 90.31
N GLY A 45 -3.26 -5.96 89.30
CA GLY A 45 -2.14 -6.63 88.63
C GLY A 45 -0.82 -6.51 89.40
N GLY A 46 -0.42 -7.59 90.10
CA GLY A 46 0.97 -7.91 90.38
C GLY A 46 1.51 -8.88 89.32
N SER A 47 2.81 -8.87 89.04
CA SER A 47 3.42 -9.50 87.85
C SER A 47 3.59 -11.03 87.88
N ALA A 48 2.75 -11.76 88.62
CA ALA A 48 2.62 -13.22 88.57
C ALA A 48 1.26 -13.62 89.16
N ASN A 49 0.48 -14.45 88.46
CA ASN A 49 -0.77 -15.04 88.98
C ASN A 49 -1.25 -16.18 88.06
N ASP A 50 -0.96 -17.43 88.45
CA ASP A 50 -1.75 -18.60 88.02
C ASP A 50 -2.92 -18.76 88.99
N TRP A 51 -4.13 -18.98 88.46
CA TRP A 51 -5.35 -19.14 89.26
C TRP A 51 -5.91 -20.56 89.08
N SER A 52 -5.70 -21.41 90.09
CA SER A 52 -6.40 -22.69 90.27
C SER A 52 -6.59 -22.99 91.77
N ASP A 53 -7.51 -23.89 92.10
CA ASP A 53 -8.25 -23.88 93.37
C ASP A 53 -7.46 -24.14 94.66
N ALA A 54 -7.96 -23.51 95.73
CA ALA A 54 -7.88 -23.89 97.15
C ALA A 54 -6.53 -24.40 97.73
N ALA A 55 -5.95 -23.53 98.58
CA ALA A 55 -4.93 -23.76 99.61
C ALA A 55 -3.43 -23.61 99.21
N ASN A 56 -2.85 -22.54 99.77
CA ASN A 56 -1.43 -22.21 99.95
C ASN A 56 -0.61 -21.77 98.71
N TRP A 57 0.20 -20.73 98.94
CA TRP A 57 1.02 -20.01 97.95
C TRP A 57 2.52 -20.20 98.22
N SER A 58 3.35 -20.40 97.17
CA SER A 58 4.69 -19.77 97.04
C SER A 58 5.42 -20.16 95.74
N ASP A 59 5.85 -19.13 95.00
CA ASP A 59 7.08 -18.96 94.20
C ASP A 59 7.38 -19.67 92.84
N ALA A 60 7.59 -18.78 91.85
CA ALA A 60 8.53 -18.85 90.70
C ALA A 60 8.08 -19.55 89.38
N PRO A 61 8.73 -19.28 88.22
CA PRO A 61 8.30 -18.16 87.37
C PRO A 61 8.09 -18.50 85.87
N GLY A 62 7.20 -17.75 85.20
CA GLY A 62 7.08 -17.70 83.73
C GLY A 62 5.97 -18.58 83.15
N GLY A 63 4.72 -18.13 83.23
CA GLY A 63 3.53 -18.84 82.73
C GLY A 63 2.44 -17.89 82.22
N ALA A 64 1.47 -18.41 81.46
CA ALA A 64 0.48 -17.61 80.74
C ALA A 64 -0.97 -18.02 81.07
N GLY A 65 -1.76 -17.04 81.55
CA GLY A 65 -3.22 -17.07 81.55
C GLY A 65 -3.88 -17.43 82.89
N GLY A 66 -4.54 -16.45 83.51
CA GLY A 66 -5.45 -16.70 84.63
C GLY A 66 -6.80 -17.23 84.16
N TRP A 67 -7.37 -18.20 84.90
CA TRP A 67 -8.72 -18.74 84.66
C TRP A 67 -9.73 -18.11 85.63
N LEU A 68 -10.93 -17.79 85.13
CA LEU A 68 -12.04 -17.33 85.99
C LEU A 68 -12.77 -18.54 86.61
N PRO A 69 -12.95 -18.59 87.95
CA PRO A 69 -13.50 -19.75 88.65
C PRO A 69 -15.00 -19.93 88.39
N SER A 70 -15.43 -21.14 88.04
CA SER A 70 -16.77 -21.43 87.50
C SER A 70 -17.91 -21.07 88.48
N GLY A 71 -18.64 -19.98 88.17
CA GLY A 71 -19.78 -19.49 88.93
C GLY A 71 -20.50 -18.37 88.17
N SER A 72 -21.77 -18.12 88.49
CA SER A 72 -22.65 -17.29 87.66
C SER A 72 -22.33 -15.78 87.67
N GLY A 73 -22.14 -15.20 86.47
CA GLY A 73 -22.59 -13.84 86.14
C GLY A 73 -21.73 -12.65 86.59
N VAL A 74 -20.54 -12.47 86.01
CA VAL A 74 -19.76 -11.22 86.16
C VAL A 74 -20.23 -10.15 85.17
N ALA A 75 -20.67 -9.00 85.69
CA ALA A 75 -21.20 -7.90 84.89
C ALA A 75 -20.13 -7.04 84.20
N VAL A 76 -18.96 -6.83 84.84
CA VAL A 76 -17.82 -6.09 84.29
C VAL A 76 -16.53 -6.68 84.87
N ALA A 77 -15.56 -7.01 84.03
CA ALA A 77 -14.20 -7.38 84.43
C ALA A 77 -13.20 -6.34 83.87
N THR A 78 -12.28 -5.87 84.71
CA THR A 78 -11.22 -4.92 84.33
C THR A 78 -9.87 -5.56 84.53
N PHE A 79 -9.01 -5.52 83.50
CA PHE A 79 -7.69 -6.13 83.50
C PHE A 79 -6.62 -5.05 83.29
N ASN A 80 -5.73 -4.93 84.27
CA ASN A 80 -4.54 -4.09 84.19
C ASN A 80 -3.36 -4.96 83.79
N ASN A 81 -2.71 -4.65 82.67
CA ASN A 81 -1.52 -5.33 82.13
C ASN A 81 -1.67 -6.84 81.83
N ALA A 82 -2.88 -7.34 81.54
CA ALA A 82 -3.08 -8.73 81.14
C ALA A 82 -2.92 -8.91 79.62
N ALA A 83 -2.02 -9.83 79.21
CA ALA A 83 -1.79 -10.14 77.80
C ALA A 83 -2.86 -11.07 77.20
N THR A 84 -3.46 -11.96 78.00
CA THR A 84 -4.45 -12.95 77.54
C THR A 84 -5.57 -13.14 78.56
N VAL A 85 -6.82 -13.17 78.09
CA VAL A 85 -8.04 -13.45 78.87
C VAL A 85 -8.78 -14.61 78.19
N ASN A 86 -8.92 -15.74 78.89
CA ASN A 86 -9.64 -16.92 78.38
C ASN A 86 -11.05 -16.99 79.01
N VAL A 87 -12.09 -16.92 78.19
CA VAL A 87 -13.50 -16.97 78.61
C VAL A 87 -14.08 -18.35 78.31
N ASN A 88 -14.37 -19.15 79.34
CA ASN A 88 -14.88 -20.52 79.15
C ASN A 88 -16.38 -20.52 78.75
N ALA A 89 -16.85 -21.63 78.17
CA ALA A 89 -18.16 -21.79 77.55
C ALA A 89 -19.38 -21.48 78.44
N ALA A 90 -19.22 -21.59 79.77
CA ALA A 90 -20.28 -21.40 80.75
C ALA A 90 -20.59 -19.93 81.13
N TRP A 91 -19.90 -18.95 80.52
CA TRP A 91 -19.93 -17.55 80.96
C TRP A 91 -20.67 -16.60 80.02
N SER A 92 -21.40 -15.65 80.60
CA SER A 92 -21.93 -14.45 79.93
C SER A 92 -21.28 -13.19 80.52
N ILE A 93 -20.02 -12.93 80.13
CA ILE A 93 -19.31 -11.70 80.51
C ILE A 93 -19.89 -10.54 79.70
N ARG A 94 -20.61 -9.61 80.35
CA ARG A 94 -21.18 -8.45 79.64
C ARG A 94 -20.11 -7.45 79.18
N ARG A 95 -19.04 -7.26 79.94
CA ARG A 95 -17.97 -6.28 79.62
C ARG A 95 -16.58 -6.71 80.10
N ILE A 96 -15.58 -6.57 79.23
CA ILE A 96 -14.15 -6.65 79.48
C ILE A 96 -13.53 -5.26 79.23
N MET A 97 -12.69 -4.77 80.14
CA MET A 97 -11.93 -3.52 79.96
C MET A 97 -10.43 -3.78 80.12
N PHE A 98 -9.62 -3.34 79.16
CA PHE A 98 -8.15 -3.36 79.25
C PHE A 98 -7.62 -1.94 79.44
N SER A 99 -6.80 -1.71 80.48
CA SER A 99 -6.36 -0.36 80.82
C SER A 99 -5.05 0.11 80.17
N ASN A 100 -4.07 -0.78 79.94
CA ASN A 100 -2.70 -0.36 79.57
C ASN A 100 -1.86 -1.34 78.69
N THR A 101 -2.42 -2.40 78.11
CA THR A 101 -1.66 -3.35 77.25
C THR A 101 -2.48 -3.89 76.08
N SER A 102 -1.80 -4.33 75.01
CA SER A 102 -2.39 -5.21 74.00
C SER A 102 -2.94 -6.48 74.66
N GLY A 103 -4.12 -6.93 74.21
CA GLY A 103 -4.83 -8.05 74.84
C GLY A 103 -5.37 -9.08 73.83
N VAL A 104 -5.26 -10.35 74.19
CA VAL A 104 -5.88 -11.49 73.50
C VAL A 104 -7.10 -11.94 74.29
N VAL A 105 -8.29 -11.94 73.69
CA VAL A 105 -9.51 -12.54 74.26
C VAL A 105 -9.79 -13.86 73.56
N THR A 106 -9.79 -14.98 74.29
CA THR A 106 -10.18 -16.28 73.75
C THR A 106 -11.62 -16.61 74.15
N MET A 107 -12.53 -16.80 73.19
CA MET A 107 -13.95 -17.09 73.46
C MET A 107 -14.27 -18.60 73.38
N GLY A 108 -14.83 -19.13 74.47
CA GLY A 108 -15.32 -20.51 74.59
C GLY A 108 -16.85 -20.69 74.44
N GLY A 109 -17.66 -19.63 74.54
CA GLY A 109 -19.14 -19.75 74.59
C GLY A 109 -19.90 -18.52 74.07
N GLY A 110 -21.22 -18.67 73.95
CA GLY A 110 -22.12 -17.75 73.23
C GLY A 110 -22.63 -16.53 74.02
N GLY A 111 -21.76 -15.85 74.75
CA GLY A 111 -22.09 -14.59 75.44
C GLY A 111 -22.09 -13.37 74.48
N LEU A 112 -22.75 -12.28 74.90
CA LEU A 112 -22.66 -10.96 74.30
C LEU A 112 -21.56 -10.17 75.01
N LEU A 113 -20.57 -9.64 74.28
CA LEU A 113 -19.31 -9.13 74.85
C LEU A 113 -19.03 -7.66 74.46
N ASP A 114 -18.99 -6.76 75.44
CA ASP A 114 -18.46 -5.38 75.31
C ASP A 114 -16.96 -5.38 75.64
N VAL A 115 -16.10 -5.00 74.70
CA VAL A 115 -14.63 -4.91 74.87
C VAL A 115 -14.22 -3.44 74.77
N ARG A 116 -13.80 -2.87 75.91
CA ARG A 116 -13.29 -1.49 76.03
C ARG A 116 -11.78 -1.44 76.17
N LEU A 117 -11.14 -0.54 75.44
CA LEU A 117 -9.69 -0.31 75.42
C LEU A 117 -9.39 1.14 75.82
N GLN A 118 -8.50 1.35 76.80
CA GLN A 118 -8.27 2.70 77.33
C GLN A 118 -7.10 3.48 76.72
N THR A 119 -6.10 2.83 76.09
CA THR A 119 -4.83 3.50 75.72
C THR A 119 -4.01 2.91 74.55
N HIS A 120 -4.33 1.72 73.99
CA HIS A 120 -3.39 0.97 73.13
C HIS A 120 -3.96 0.41 71.81
N ASN A 121 -3.06 0.22 70.83
CA ASN A 121 -3.38 0.09 69.40
C ASN A 121 -3.73 -1.31 68.88
N GLN A 122 -3.57 -2.41 69.64
CA GLN A 122 -3.74 -3.78 69.10
C GLN A 122 -4.52 -4.71 70.02
N TYR A 123 -5.48 -5.47 69.47
CA TYR A 123 -6.18 -6.53 70.18
C TYR A 123 -6.49 -7.73 69.28
N TRP A 124 -6.58 -8.92 69.88
CA TRP A 124 -6.89 -10.18 69.19
C TRP A 124 -8.08 -10.86 69.85
N ILE A 125 -9.07 -11.28 69.06
CA ILE A 125 -10.23 -12.05 69.50
C ILE A 125 -10.16 -13.40 68.80
N ASN A 126 -9.79 -14.43 69.56
CA ASN A 126 -9.56 -15.77 69.05
C ASN A 126 -10.69 -16.72 69.48
N THR A 127 -11.17 -17.57 68.58
CA THR A 127 -11.99 -18.73 68.96
C THR A 127 -11.23 -20.01 68.65
N SER A 128 -10.88 -20.79 69.68
CA SER A 128 -10.05 -22.00 69.55
C SER A 128 -10.82 -23.28 69.84
N GLY A 129 -10.75 -24.25 68.93
CA GLY A 129 -11.28 -25.61 69.09
C GLY A 129 -12.11 -26.08 67.89
N ALA A 130 -12.34 -27.39 67.81
CA ALA A 130 -13.13 -28.00 66.74
C ALA A 130 -14.63 -27.74 66.92
N GLY A 131 -15.33 -27.42 65.82
CA GLY A 131 -16.78 -27.20 65.78
C GLY A 131 -17.20 -25.76 65.48
N GLY A 132 -18.43 -25.57 65.02
CA GLY A 132 -19.00 -24.24 64.77
C GLY A 132 -19.32 -23.50 66.07
N ARG A 133 -19.03 -22.20 66.14
CA ARG A 133 -19.31 -21.35 67.31
C ARG A 133 -20.14 -20.15 66.91
N THR A 134 -21.10 -19.80 67.77
CA THR A 134 -21.86 -18.55 67.67
C THR A 134 -21.52 -17.68 68.89
N ALA A 135 -21.15 -16.43 68.67
CA ALA A 135 -21.09 -15.40 69.71
C ALA A 135 -22.14 -14.32 69.41
N GLY A 136 -22.57 -13.59 70.45
CA GLY A 136 -23.51 -12.49 70.29
C GLY A 136 -22.89 -11.28 69.59
N ASP A 137 -23.53 -10.12 69.77
CA ASP A 137 -22.95 -8.85 69.37
C ASP A 137 -21.64 -8.58 70.14
N LEU A 138 -20.68 -7.98 69.44
CA LEU A 138 -19.37 -7.63 69.94
C LEU A 138 -19.20 -6.12 69.82
N VAL A 139 -19.13 -5.42 70.94
CA VAL A 139 -18.83 -3.98 70.97
C VAL A 139 -17.33 -3.81 71.16
N LEU A 140 -16.72 -3.05 70.26
CA LEU A 140 -15.36 -2.58 70.32
C LEU A 140 -15.42 -1.09 70.63
N SER A 141 -14.88 -0.69 71.76
CA SER A 141 -14.92 0.71 72.20
C SER A 141 -13.53 1.16 72.60
N TYR A 142 -13.08 2.29 72.05
CA TYR A 142 -11.81 2.90 72.40
C TYR A 142 -12.01 4.23 73.14
N SER A 143 -11.12 4.51 74.09
CA SER A 143 -10.90 5.84 74.63
C SER A 143 -9.42 6.22 74.50
N GLY A 144 -9.13 7.51 74.33
CA GLY A 144 -7.79 8.04 74.05
C GLY A 144 -7.59 8.37 72.57
N ASN A 145 -6.59 9.21 72.28
CA ASN A 145 -6.21 9.55 70.91
C ASN A 145 -5.20 8.52 70.39
N VAL A 146 -5.54 7.80 69.32
CA VAL A 146 -4.71 6.74 68.73
C VAL A 146 -4.53 6.94 67.22
N ALA A 147 -3.30 6.80 66.72
CA ALA A 147 -3.01 6.99 65.30
C ALA A 147 -3.61 5.87 64.43
N GLU A 148 -3.53 4.63 64.90
CA GLU A 148 -4.11 3.46 64.25
C GLU A 148 -4.60 2.49 65.33
N GLN A 149 -5.80 1.92 65.13
CA GLN A 149 -6.32 0.84 65.96
C GLN A 149 -6.52 -0.43 65.12
N LEU A 150 -5.79 -1.49 65.48
CA LEU A 150 -5.78 -2.80 64.82
C LEU A 150 -6.56 -3.83 65.63
N GLY A 151 -7.64 -4.33 65.05
CA GLY A 151 -8.41 -5.44 65.59
C GLY A 151 -8.21 -6.71 64.80
N HIS A 152 -7.77 -7.80 65.44
CA HIS A 152 -7.72 -9.12 64.80
C HIS A 152 -8.86 -10.00 65.32
N ILE A 153 -9.70 -10.53 64.43
CA ILE A 153 -10.72 -11.54 64.74
C ILE A 153 -10.31 -12.84 64.07
N SER A 154 -10.03 -13.90 64.84
CA SER A 154 -9.52 -15.18 64.33
C SER A 154 -10.36 -16.39 64.73
N SER A 155 -10.67 -17.26 63.77
CA SER A 155 -11.18 -18.62 64.04
C SER A 155 -10.10 -19.69 63.85
N ASN A 156 -9.79 -20.44 64.91
CA ASN A 156 -8.77 -21.49 64.93
C ASN A 156 -9.42 -22.86 65.18
N GLY A 157 -9.76 -23.57 64.10
CA GLY A 157 -10.26 -24.96 64.15
C GLY A 157 -11.75 -25.17 63.82
N GLY A 158 -12.51 -24.10 63.50
CA GLY A 158 -13.94 -24.21 63.21
C GLY A 158 -14.54 -22.94 62.59
N SER A 159 -15.82 -23.00 62.23
CA SER A 159 -16.58 -21.85 61.73
C SER A 159 -16.99 -20.91 62.86
N LEU A 160 -16.83 -19.61 62.67
CA LEU A 160 -17.21 -18.57 63.63
C LEU A 160 -18.36 -17.72 63.08
N ALA A 161 -19.51 -17.70 63.77
CA ALA A 161 -20.59 -16.76 63.55
C ALA A 161 -20.62 -15.73 64.67
N LEU A 162 -20.32 -14.47 64.35
CA LEU A 162 -20.51 -13.32 65.24
C LEU A 162 -21.84 -12.64 64.94
N GLY A 163 -22.42 -11.99 65.95
CA GLY A 163 -23.46 -10.98 65.78
C GLY A 163 -22.93 -9.73 65.08
N ASN A 164 -23.52 -8.58 65.40
CA ASN A 164 -23.02 -7.29 64.93
C ASN A 164 -21.72 -6.93 65.66
N LEU A 165 -20.73 -6.48 64.88
CA LEU A 165 -19.50 -5.89 65.35
C LEU A 165 -19.68 -4.37 65.38
N PHE A 166 -19.94 -3.81 66.56
CA PHE A 166 -20.05 -2.37 66.75
C PHE A 166 -18.68 -1.78 67.05
N VAL A 167 -18.24 -0.78 66.29
CA VAL A 167 -17.03 -0.01 66.54
C VAL A 167 -17.44 1.38 66.98
N THR A 168 -17.19 1.68 68.25
CA THR A 168 -17.66 2.87 68.96
C THR A 168 -16.51 3.63 69.60
N GLN A 169 -16.71 4.90 69.86
CA GLN A 169 -15.70 5.85 70.32
C GLN A 169 -16.19 6.52 71.60
N ALA A 170 -15.30 6.72 72.56
CA ALA A 170 -15.63 7.47 73.77
C ALA A 170 -15.67 8.98 73.48
N ASP A 171 -16.54 9.71 74.18
CA ASP A 171 -16.64 11.16 74.05
C ASP A 171 -15.29 11.87 74.24
N GLY A 172 -14.96 12.79 73.34
CA GLY A 172 -13.75 13.61 73.42
C GLY A 172 -12.45 12.94 72.95
N THR A 173 -12.53 11.79 72.29
CA THR A 173 -11.36 11.05 71.77
C THR A 173 -11.35 11.06 70.23
N SER A 174 -10.24 10.66 69.60
CA SER A 174 -10.11 10.62 68.14
C SER A 174 -9.18 9.51 67.66
N ALA A 175 -9.46 8.96 66.49
CA ALA A 175 -8.54 8.09 65.76
C ALA A 175 -8.30 8.64 64.35
N THR A 176 -7.15 8.34 63.74
CA THR A 176 -6.93 8.63 62.31
C THR A 176 -7.29 7.44 61.42
N SER A 177 -7.02 6.21 61.85
CA SER A 177 -7.45 4.99 61.15
C SER A 177 -7.92 3.86 62.09
N ILE A 178 -8.86 3.05 61.61
CA ILE A 178 -9.25 1.77 62.22
C ILE A 178 -9.11 0.64 61.20
N SER A 179 -8.35 -0.39 61.56
CA SER A 179 -7.98 -1.52 60.72
C SER A 179 -8.53 -2.83 61.31
N LEU A 180 -9.57 -3.40 60.69
CA LEU A 180 -10.17 -4.67 61.09
C LEU A 180 -9.61 -5.84 60.26
N SER A 181 -8.84 -6.70 60.91
CA SER A 181 -8.23 -7.89 60.33
C SER A 181 -9.05 -9.15 60.62
N LEU A 182 -9.59 -9.77 59.56
CA LEU A 182 -10.28 -11.06 59.64
C LEU A 182 -9.29 -12.21 59.38
N ARG A 183 -9.31 -13.21 60.27
CA ARG A 183 -8.39 -14.36 60.34
C ARG A 183 -9.14 -15.69 60.55
N GLY A 184 -8.62 -16.79 60.00
CA GLY A 184 -9.40 -18.03 59.86
C GLY A 184 -8.53 -19.17 59.36
N ALA A 185 -8.18 -20.10 60.26
CA ALA A 185 -7.15 -21.10 60.02
C ALA A 185 -7.62 -22.31 59.17
N SER A 186 -8.92 -22.41 58.85
CA SER A 186 -9.49 -23.54 58.09
C SER A 186 -10.13 -23.07 56.79
N THR A 187 -9.77 -23.73 55.69
CA THR A 187 -10.38 -23.56 54.36
C THR A 187 -11.84 -24.05 54.28
N SER A 188 -12.30 -24.86 55.24
CA SER A 188 -13.68 -25.33 55.36
C SER A 188 -14.55 -24.51 56.32
N ALA A 189 -13.96 -23.52 57.01
CA ALA A 189 -14.71 -22.65 57.92
C ALA A 189 -15.42 -21.53 57.16
N ASN A 190 -16.76 -21.56 57.18
CA ASN A 190 -17.59 -20.44 56.78
C ASN A 190 -17.75 -19.51 57.99
N ASN A 191 -16.91 -18.49 58.06
CA ASN A 191 -17.02 -17.47 59.09
C ASN A 191 -18.03 -16.38 58.65
N LEU A 192 -18.78 -15.87 59.62
CA LEU A 192 -19.85 -14.89 59.45
C LEU A 192 -19.70 -13.78 60.49
N VAL A 193 -19.83 -12.52 60.08
CA VAL A 193 -20.14 -11.38 60.95
C VAL A 193 -21.51 -10.86 60.51
N ALA A 194 -22.49 -10.82 61.42
CA ALA A 194 -23.85 -10.39 61.06
C ALA A 194 -23.90 -8.94 60.54
N GLY A 195 -22.93 -8.11 60.94
CA GLY A 195 -22.53 -6.88 60.25
C GLY A 195 -21.42 -6.13 60.97
N VAL A 196 -20.78 -5.16 60.30
CA VAL A 196 -19.83 -4.24 60.94
C VAL A 196 -20.42 -2.84 60.92
N VAL A 197 -20.61 -2.27 62.10
CA VAL A 197 -21.28 -0.97 62.30
C VAL A 197 -20.30 -0.02 62.97
N PHE A 198 -19.91 1.04 62.26
CA PHE A 198 -19.13 2.15 62.80
C PHE A 198 -20.09 3.24 63.29
N ASP A 199 -19.78 3.87 64.44
CA ASP A 199 -20.58 5.00 64.93
C ASP A 199 -20.38 6.24 64.04
N GLU A 200 -21.43 6.65 63.33
CA GLU A 200 -21.36 7.71 62.31
C GLU A 200 -21.04 9.10 62.88
N ALA A 201 -21.22 9.32 64.19
CA ALA A 201 -21.09 10.63 64.80
C ALA A 201 -19.65 11.11 64.99
N THR A 202 -18.66 10.21 65.02
CA THR A 202 -17.30 10.56 65.49
C THR A 202 -16.12 9.88 64.77
N THR A 203 -16.38 8.90 63.89
CA THR A 203 -15.37 7.92 63.43
C THR A 203 -14.26 8.47 62.51
N PRO A 204 -13.07 7.81 62.49
CA PRO A 204 -11.93 8.20 61.65
C PRO A 204 -12.23 8.29 60.16
N ALA A 205 -11.39 9.07 59.46
CA ALA A 205 -11.37 9.12 58.00
C ALA A 205 -11.11 7.73 57.40
N ASP A 206 -10.10 7.01 57.90
CA ASP A 206 -9.72 5.69 57.36
C ASP A 206 -10.35 4.53 58.13
N ARG A 207 -11.11 3.70 57.41
CA ARG A 207 -11.88 2.56 57.93
C ARG A 207 -11.60 1.35 57.06
N ILE A 208 -10.62 0.55 57.47
CA ILE A 208 -9.97 -0.48 56.67
C ILE A 208 -10.48 -1.86 57.09
N LEU A 209 -10.97 -2.66 56.14
CA LEU A 209 -11.28 -4.09 56.31
C LEU A 209 -10.21 -4.92 55.59
N GLN A 210 -9.46 -5.75 56.31
CA GLN A 210 -8.45 -6.64 55.73
C GLN A 210 -8.71 -8.11 56.08
N LYS A 211 -9.01 -8.91 55.07
CA LYS A 211 -9.21 -10.36 55.17
C LYS A 211 -7.90 -11.04 54.77
N ILE A 212 -7.15 -11.64 55.70
CA ILE A 212 -5.74 -12.02 55.45
C ILE A 212 -5.52 -13.55 55.35
N ASP A 213 -6.50 -14.34 55.78
CA ASP A 213 -6.43 -15.80 55.95
C ASP A 213 -6.88 -16.64 54.74
N THR A 214 -6.91 -17.97 54.84
CA THR A 214 -7.39 -18.88 53.78
C THR A 214 -8.87 -19.29 53.85
N GLY A 215 -9.61 -18.93 54.90
CA GLY A 215 -11.02 -19.27 55.09
C GLY A 215 -11.99 -18.46 54.22
N ARG A 216 -13.29 -18.58 54.49
CA ARG A 216 -14.34 -17.78 53.83
C ARG A 216 -15.04 -16.91 54.86
N TRP A 217 -15.11 -15.61 54.60
CA TRP A 217 -15.78 -14.64 55.47
C TRP A 217 -16.98 -14.01 54.78
N THR A 218 -18.11 -13.97 55.49
CA THR A 218 -19.32 -13.23 55.08
C THR A 218 -19.54 -12.06 56.04
N VAL A 219 -19.72 -10.84 55.51
CA VAL A 219 -20.01 -9.62 56.29
C VAL A 219 -21.42 -9.13 55.94
N GLY A 220 -22.33 -9.07 56.92
CA GLY A 220 -23.69 -8.53 56.75
C GLY A 220 -23.82 -7.06 57.18
N GLY A 221 -25.02 -6.65 57.59
CA GLY A 221 -25.31 -5.29 58.08
C GLY A 221 -25.57 -4.25 56.99
N ALA A 222 -26.26 -3.16 57.34
CA ALA A 222 -26.66 -2.12 56.39
C ALA A 222 -25.78 -0.86 56.39
N ALA A 223 -24.77 -0.78 57.27
CA ALA A 223 -23.97 0.41 57.54
C ALA A 223 -22.44 0.14 57.40
N ASN A 224 -22.05 -0.62 56.38
CA ASN A 224 -20.64 -1.01 56.16
C ASN A 224 -19.82 0.11 55.48
N ASN A 225 -19.53 1.17 56.21
CA ASN A 225 -18.85 2.36 55.67
C ASN A 225 -17.31 2.26 55.77
N PHE A 226 -16.72 1.32 55.03
CA PHE A 226 -15.26 1.15 54.90
C PHE A 226 -14.68 2.10 53.84
N THR A 227 -13.48 2.66 54.06
CA THR A 227 -12.71 3.34 52.99
C THR A 227 -11.81 2.38 52.22
N GLU A 228 -11.34 1.29 52.83
CA GLU A 228 -10.53 0.28 52.15
C GLU A 228 -11.06 -1.13 52.44
N VAL A 229 -11.11 -1.97 51.40
CA VAL A 229 -11.40 -3.42 51.53
C VAL A 229 -10.28 -4.23 50.88
N GLY A 230 -9.39 -4.77 51.72
CA GLY A 230 -8.33 -5.70 51.33
C GLY A 230 -8.78 -7.16 51.45
N VAL A 231 -8.75 -7.90 50.33
CA VAL A 231 -8.88 -9.36 50.28
C VAL A 231 -7.51 -9.96 49.98
N GLY A 232 -6.87 -10.47 51.03
CA GLY A 232 -5.69 -11.31 50.98
C GLY A 232 -6.03 -12.69 50.42
N ARG A 233 -5.68 -13.77 51.13
CA ARG A 233 -6.02 -15.14 50.69
C ARG A 233 -7.52 -15.43 50.87
N GLY A 234 -8.02 -16.54 50.32
CA GLY A 234 -9.39 -17.05 50.48
C GLY A 234 -10.49 -16.13 49.92
N ALA A 235 -11.70 -16.22 50.48
CA ALA A 235 -12.88 -15.52 49.95
C ALA A 235 -13.53 -14.54 50.95
N LEU A 236 -14.00 -13.39 50.45
CA LEU A 236 -14.83 -12.41 51.15
C LEU A 236 -16.15 -12.21 50.40
N ARG A 237 -17.26 -12.21 51.14
CA ARG A 237 -18.64 -12.02 50.65
C ARG A 237 -19.38 -10.98 51.49
N PHE A 238 -20.28 -10.22 50.88
CA PHE A 238 -21.18 -9.30 51.59
C PHE A 238 -22.63 -9.81 51.55
N ALA A 239 -23.28 -9.96 52.71
CA ALA A 239 -24.60 -10.60 52.82
C ALA A 239 -25.79 -9.68 52.52
N THR A 240 -25.60 -8.36 52.56
CA THR A 240 -26.64 -7.32 52.45
C THR A 240 -26.33 -6.38 51.28
N ALA A 241 -27.36 -5.99 50.52
CA ALA A 241 -27.22 -5.14 49.33
C ALA A 241 -27.07 -3.64 49.67
N ALA A 242 -27.18 -3.30 50.96
CA ALA A 242 -26.87 -1.98 51.47
C ALA A 242 -25.38 -1.71 51.25
N ALA A 243 -25.13 -0.66 50.46
CA ALA A 243 -23.85 -0.33 49.87
C ALA A 243 -22.66 -0.40 50.84
N LEU A 244 -21.48 -0.69 50.28
CA LEU A 244 -20.27 0.04 50.65
C LEU A 244 -20.51 1.50 50.23
N PRO A 245 -20.89 2.43 51.12
CA PRO A 245 -21.14 3.82 50.76
C PRO A 245 -19.76 4.44 50.55
N SER A 246 -19.30 4.46 49.31
CA SER A 246 -17.95 4.88 48.91
C SER A 246 -16.81 4.17 49.66
N ALA A 247 -16.62 2.86 49.40
CA ALA A 247 -15.29 2.28 49.56
C ALA A 247 -14.34 2.99 48.58
N ALA A 248 -13.33 3.68 49.11
CA ALA A 248 -12.34 4.37 48.28
C ALA A 248 -11.55 3.36 47.45
N HIS A 249 -11.02 2.28 48.05
CA HIS A 249 -10.23 1.29 47.31
C HIS A 249 -10.55 -0.16 47.72
N VAL A 250 -10.65 -1.04 46.73
CA VAL A 250 -10.61 -2.50 46.90
C VAL A 250 -9.24 -3.00 46.49
N TRP A 251 -8.59 -3.76 47.37
CA TRP A 251 -7.31 -4.41 47.10
C TRP A 251 -7.49 -5.92 47.10
N LEU A 252 -7.13 -6.58 46.01
CA LEU A 252 -7.04 -8.04 45.96
C LEU A 252 -5.55 -8.39 45.95
N SER A 253 -5.08 -9.17 46.93
CA SER A 253 -3.65 -9.45 47.10
C SER A 253 -3.32 -10.89 47.47
N THR A 254 -2.36 -11.48 46.74
CA THR A 254 -1.86 -12.84 47.03
C THR A 254 -0.37 -12.83 47.37
N SER A 255 -0.01 -13.33 48.56
CA SER A 255 1.37 -13.30 49.07
C SER A 255 2.25 -14.48 48.64
N SER A 256 1.73 -15.48 47.95
CA SER A 256 2.52 -16.63 47.44
C SER A 256 1.77 -17.44 46.39
N ALA A 257 2.51 -18.24 45.62
CA ALA A 257 1.99 -19.18 44.63
C ALA A 257 0.89 -20.11 45.17
N GLY A 258 -0.11 -20.42 44.35
CA GLY A 258 -1.15 -21.42 44.65
C GLY A 258 -2.26 -20.96 45.60
N TYR A 259 -2.29 -19.68 45.99
CA TYR A 259 -3.40 -19.09 46.75
C TYR A 259 -4.23 -18.17 45.86
N SER A 260 -5.53 -18.08 46.16
CA SER A 260 -6.44 -17.12 45.54
C SER A 260 -7.01 -16.10 46.52
N SER A 261 -7.33 -14.91 46.02
CA SER A 261 -8.14 -13.86 46.64
C SER A 261 -9.46 -13.80 45.86
N THR A 262 -10.60 -14.00 46.52
CA THR A 262 -11.91 -13.93 45.83
C THR A 262 -12.84 -12.93 46.52
N LEU A 263 -13.35 -11.96 45.76
CA LEU A 263 -14.53 -11.19 46.14
C LEU A 263 -15.75 -11.84 45.49
N GLU A 264 -16.64 -12.39 46.33
CA GLU A 264 -17.86 -13.07 45.90
C GLU A 264 -19.04 -12.09 45.92
N LEU A 265 -19.70 -11.94 44.76
CA LEU A 265 -20.77 -10.97 44.55
C LEU A 265 -22.16 -11.52 44.87
N ASP A 266 -22.42 -12.82 44.66
CA ASP A 266 -23.62 -13.54 45.13
C ASP A 266 -24.96 -12.81 44.88
N GLY A 267 -25.15 -12.34 43.64
CA GLY A 267 -26.31 -11.60 43.17
C GLY A 267 -26.29 -10.09 43.47
N ARG A 268 -25.19 -9.53 43.98
CA ARG A 268 -25.13 -8.14 44.49
C ARG A 268 -24.34 -7.18 43.62
N HIS A 269 -24.74 -5.91 43.68
CA HIS A 269 -24.06 -4.81 43.00
C HIS A 269 -23.24 -4.01 44.02
N LEU A 270 -21.92 -3.97 43.86
CA LEU A 270 -20.98 -3.25 44.73
C LEU A 270 -20.38 -2.05 44.00
N THR A 271 -20.01 -1.02 44.75
CA THR A 271 -19.35 0.19 44.24
C THR A 271 -18.06 0.49 45.01
N ALA A 272 -16.98 0.80 44.29
CA ALA A 272 -15.68 1.22 44.82
C ALA A 272 -15.12 2.39 44.02
N ALA A 273 -14.23 3.21 44.58
CA ALA A 273 -13.56 4.26 43.80
C ALA A 273 -12.37 3.72 43.00
N GLY A 274 -11.59 2.76 43.52
CA GLY A 274 -10.51 2.07 42.79
C GLY A 274 -10.48 0.57 43.06
N LEU A 275 -9.91 -0.20 42.13
CA LEU A 275 -9.60 -1.62 42.30
C LEU A 275 -8.14 -1.86 41.92
N VAL A 276 -7.37 -2.47 42.83
CA VAL A 276 -5.98 -2.84 42.61
C VAL A 276 -5.80 -4.33 42.88
N ALA A 277 -5.29 -5.06 41.88
CA ALA A 277 -4.92 -6.46 41.96
C ALA A 277 -3.39 -6.59 41.95
N THR A 278 -2.81 -7.11 43.03
CA THR A 278 -1.35 -7.23 43.23
C THR A 278 -1.00 -8.61 43.81
N GLY A 279 0.27 -9.02 43.74
CA GLY A 279 0.71 -10.24 44.42
C GLY A 279 1.91 -10.92 43.76
N GLY A 280 2.22 -12.15 44.19
CA GLY A 280 3.20 -12.95 43.46
C GLY A 280 2.64 -13.43 42.11
N ALA A 281 3.50 -13.53 41.09
CA ALA A 281 3.22 -13.96 39.71
C ALA A 281 2.58 -15.37 39.53
N GLN A 282 2.21 -16.04 40.62
CA GLN A 282 1.55 -17.35 40.65
C GLN A 282 0.35 -17.38 41.63
N GLY A 283 -0.16 -16.22 42.04
CA GLY A 283 -1.43 -16.09 42.76
C GLY A 283 -2.56 -15.58 41.85
N ALA A 284 -3.80 -15.90 42.22
CA ALA A 284 -5.00 -15.46 41.50
C ALA A 284 -5.82 -14.49 42.36
N THR A 285 -6.27 -13.40 41.76
CA THR A 285 -7.28 -12.51 42.31
C THR A 285 -8.53 -12.63 41.45
N ARG A 286 -9.73 -12.65 42.05
CA ARG A 286 -10.95 -13.01 41.33
C ARG A 286 -12.15 -12.20 41.79
N ILE A 287 -12.95 -11.73 40.83
CA ILE A 287 -14.34 -11.33 41.05
C ILE A 287 -15.22 -12.48 40.57
N ALA A 288 -16.12 -12.98 41.42
CA ALA A 288 -16.90 -14.19 41.14
C ALA A 288 -18.37 -14.10 41.55
N GLY A 289 -19.22 -14.82 40.82
CA GLY A 289 -20.65 -14.98 41.11
C GLY A 289 -21.53 -13.95 40.42
N GLU A 290 -22.84 -14.14 40.55
CA GLU A 290 -23.85 -13.22 40.00
C GLU A 290 -23.75 -11.82 40.65
N GLY A 291 -24.27 -10.78 39.99
CA GLY A 291 -24.14 -9.39 40.42
C GLY A 291 -23.07 -8.61 39.65
N SER A 292 -22.61 -7.47 40.18
CA SER A 292 -21.53 -6.70 39.54
C SER A 292 -20.70 -5.84 40.50
N LEU A 293 -19.39 -5.74 40.28
CA LEU A 293 -18.54 -4.70 40.89
C LEU A 293 -18.44 -3.48 39.95
N THR A 294 -18.68 -2.27 40.44
CA THR A 294 -18.49 -1.02 39.70
C THR A 294 -17.39 -0.17 40.35
N VAL A 295 -16.37 0.20 39.58
CA VAL A 295 -15.16 0.88 40.06
C VAL A 295 -15.05 2.25 39.39
N ALA A 296 -14.95 3.36 40.14
CA ALA A 296 -15.07 4.71 39.55
C ALA A 296 -13.83 5.18 38.76
N ASN A 297 -12.62 5.00 39.30
CA ASN A 297 -11.39 5.66 38.84
C ASN A 297 -10.51 4.79 37.94
N GLY A 298 -10.80 3.49 37.85
CA GLY A 298 -10.04 2.53 37.04
C GLY A 298 -9.65 1.26 37.80
N ILE A 299 -9.07 0.32 37.06
CA ILE A 299 -8.57 -0.96 37.57
C ILE A 299 -7.10 -1.10 37.21
N VAL A 300 -6.26 -1.47 38.17
CA VAL A 300 -4.84 -1.76 37.95
C VAL A 300 -4.55 -3.21 38.34
N VAL A 301 -3.96 -3.96 37.42
CA VAL A 301 -3.45 -5.32 37.64
C VAL A 301 -1.94 -5.28 37.45
N ASP A 302 -1.21 -5.53 38.53
CA ASP A 302 0.25 -5.44 38.56
C ASP A 302 0.91 -6.80 38.32
N THR A 303 1.25 -7.52 39.39
CA THR A 303 2.11 -8.72 39.36
C THR A 303 1.32 -10.03 39.54
N VAL A 304 0.01 -10.00 39.30
CA VAL A 304 -0.93 -11.08 39.65
C VAL A 304 -1.84 -11.44 38.49
N CYS A 305 -2.42 -12.65 38.53
CA CYS A 305 -3.54 -12.99 37.67
C CYS A 305 -4.83 -12.39 38.23
N PHE A 306 -5.57 -11.61 37.44
CA PHE A 306 -6.87 -11.04 37.75
C PHE A 306 -7.95 -11.67 36.86
N LEU A 307 -8.84 -12.42 37.51
CA LEU A 307 -9.88 -13.22 36.87
C LEU A 307 -11.25 -12.57 37.03
N VAL A 308 -11.86 -12.21 35.91
CA VAL A 308 -13.22 -11.70 35.80
C VAL A 308 -14.14 -12.88 35.48
N ASN A 309 -14.77 -13.47 36.50
CA ASN A 309 -15.77 -14.56 36.37
C ASN A 309 -17.13 -14.12 36.92
N GLY A 310 -17.53 -12.92 36.52
CA GLY A 310 -18.72 -12.18 36.94
C GLY A 310 -18.81 -10.90 36.11
N ARG A 311 -19.52 -9.89 36.59
CA ARG A 311 -19.57 -8.58 35.90
C ARG A 311 -18.73 -7.54 36.64
N VAL A 312 -17.87 -6.86 35.91
CA VAL A 312 -17.06 -5.73 36.41
C VAL A 312 -17.28 -4.53 35.49
N ASN A 313 -17.60 -3.37 36.06
CA ASN A 313 -17.73 -2.11 35.35
C ASN A 313 -16.65 -1.13 35.85
N SER A 314 -16.01 -0.37 34.96
CA SER A 314 -14.99 0.63 35.28
C SER A 314 -15.33 2.01 34.71
N GLY A 315 -15.25 3.05 35.53
CA GLY A 315 -15.32 4.46 35.12
C GLY A 315 -14.00 5.01 34.58
N GLY A 316 -12.89 4.34 34.89
CA GLY A 316 -11.55 4.65 34.39
C GLY A 316 -10.99 3.60 33.44
N HIS A 317 -9.72 3.76 33.10
CA HIS A 317 -8.97 2.77 32.31
C HIS A 317 -8.77 1.48 33.10
N VAL A 318 -8.55 0.38 32.39
CA VAL A 318 -8.06 -0.88 32.96
C VAL A 318 -6.63 -1.08 32.46
N ALA A 319 -5.66 -1.13 33.36
CA ALA A 319 -4.24 -1.28 33.02
C ALA A 319 -3.71 -2.61 33.57
N ILE A 320 -3.13 -3.43 32.68
CA ILE A 320 -2.51 -4.71 33.00
C ILE A 320 -1.01 -4.56 32.74
N ALA A 321 -0.21 -4.46 33.80
CA ALA A 321 1.25 -4.28 33.71
C ALA A 321 1.94 -5.50 33.06
N GLU A 322 3.22 -5.35 32.68
CA GLU A 322 4.03 -6.39 32.00
C GLU A 322 4.00 -7.77 32.70
N SER A 323 3.94 -7.79 34.04
CA SER A 323 3.89 -9.04 34.84
C SER A 323 2.46 -9.50 35.20
N GLY A 324 1.44 -8.79 34.71
CA GLY A 324 0.04 -9.01 35.02
C GLY A 324 -0.65 -9.91 34.02
N ILE A 325 -1.69 -10.61 34.47
CA ILE A 325 -2.54 -11.43 33.60
C ILE A 325 -4.00 -11.01 33.82
N LEU A 326 -4.69 -10.59 32.76
CA LEU A 326 -6.14 -10.44 32.75
C LEU A 326 -6.76 -11.70 32.15
N GLY A 327 -7.74 -12.30 32.82
CA GLY A 327 -8.44 -13.47 32.29
C GLY A 327 -9.83 -13.70 32.86
N GLY A 328 -10.37 -14.88 32.59
CA GLY A 328 -11.72 -15.29 32.98
C GLY A 328 -12.74 -15.30 31.83
N ASP A 329 -13.99 -15.57 32.20
CA ASP A 329 -15.14 -15.90 31.33
C ASP A 329 -16.36 -14.98 31.57
N GLY A 330 -16.15 -13.88 32.30
CA GLY A 330 -17.18 -12.89 32.66
C GLY A 330 -17.26 -11.70 31.70
N SER A 331 -17.77 -10.58 32.22
CA SER A 331 -17.94 -9.34 31.47
C SER A 331 -17.20 -8.16 32.13
N LEU A 332 -16.48 -7.39 31.31
CA LEU A 332 -15.75 -6.18 31.68
C LEU A 332 -16.25 -4.99 30.85
N ALA A 333 -16.95 -4.05 31.49
CA ALA A 333 -17.49 -2.85 30.87
C ALA A 333 -16.69 -1.60 31.27
N LEU A 334 -16.43 -0.70 30.33
CA LEU A 334 -15.75 0.58 30.59
C LEU A 334 -16.66 1.77 30.23
N SER A 335 -16.48 2.88 30.93
CA SER A 335 -17.10 4.16 30.56
C SER A 335 -16.56 4.70 29.23
N ALA A 336 -17.34 5.55 28.57
CA ALA A 336 -17.04 6.03 27.23
C ALA A 336 -15.67 6.72 27.14
N GLY A 337 -14.87 6.35 26.13
CA GLY A 337 -13.53 6.87 25.90
C GLY A 337 -12.45 6.34 26.84
N LYS A 338 -12.70 5.21 27.53
CA LYS A 338 -11.71 4.53 28.37
C LYS A 338 -11.21 3.24 27.73
N ASP A 339 -9.92 2.99 27.92
CA ASP A 339 -9.19 1.88 27.31
C ASP A 339 -8.91 0.75 28.30
N ILE A 340 -8.86 -0.47 27.78
CA ILE A 340 -8.17 -1.61 28.38
C ILE A 340 -6.78 -1.64 27.77
N VAL A 341 -5.74 -1.46 28.57
CA VAL A 341 -4.33 -1.43 28.15
C VAL A 341 -3.66 -2.71 28.64
N ILE A 342 -3.15 -3.50 27.70
CA ILE A 342 -2.42 -4.74 27.97
C ILE A 342 -0.93 -4.49 27.72
N GLU A 343 -0.12 -4.53 28.79
CA GLU A 343 1.34 -4.59 28.73
C GLU A 343 1.83 -6.02 29.01
N GLY A 344 1.15 -6.75 29.90
CA GLY A 344 1.38 -8.17 30.16
C GLY A 344 0.56 -9.11 29.29
N VAL A 345 -0.19 -10.02 29.93
CA VAL A 345 -0.92 -11.10 29.27
C VAL A 345 -2.44 -10.90 29.34
N LEU A 346 -3.13 -11.14 28.22
CA LEU A 346 -4.58 -11.33 28.16
C LEU A 346 -4.88 -12.80 27.85
N ALA A 347 -5.60 -13.48 28.74
CA ALA A 347 -5.92 -14.90 28.68
C ALA A 347 -7.41 -15.15 29.00
N PRO A 348 -8.32 -15.00 28.01
CA PRO A 348 -9.73 -15.37 28.18
C PRO A 348 -9.88 -16.84 28.61
N GLY A 349 -11.03 -17.19 29.19
CA GLY A 349 -11.33 -18.57 29.61
C GLY A 349 -10.52 -19.12 30.78
N MET A 350 -9.45 -18.43 31.21
CA MET A 350 -8.63 -18.86 32.35
C MET A 350 -9.46 -19.04 33.63
N VAL A 351 -9.66 -20.29 34.05
CA VAL A 351 -10.35 -20.66 35.29
C VAL A 351 -9.37 -21.25 36.29
N ASN A 352 -9.22 -20.53 37.42
CA ASN A 352 -8.77 -20.93 38.76
C ASN A 352 -7.53 -21.85 39.03
N SER A 353 -6.90 -22.50 38.05
CA SER A 353 -5.73 -23.38 38.25
C SER A 353 -4.41 -22.73 37.83
N LEU A 354 -3.64 -22.21 38.80
CA LEU A 354 -2.29 -21.68 38.55
C LEU A 354 -1.18 -22.74 38.72
N THR A 355 -1.50 -23.90 39.30
CA THR A 355 -0.60 -25.06 39.39
C THR A 355 -0.49 -25.75 38.02
N SER A 356 0.73 -25.94 37.56
CA SER A 356 1.12 -26.12 36.15
C SER A 356 0.84 -27.51 35.55
N ALA A 357 -0.37 -28.04 35.72
CA ALA A 357 -0.82 -29.29 35.07
C ALA A 357 -2.20 -29.13 34.39
N ASP A 358 -3.14 -28.41 35.01
CA ASP A 358 -4.51 -28.21 34.49
C ASP A 358 -4.77 -26.79 33.95
N ARG A 359 -3.71 -26.11 33.48
CA ARG A 359 -3.87 -24.85 32.75
C ARG A 359 -4.51 -25.16 31.39
N TYR A 360 -5.53 -24.40 31.01
CA TYR A 360 -6.24 -24.52 29.72
C TYR A 360 -7.02 -25.85 29.57
N SER A 361 -8.15 -25.97 30.30
CA SER A 361 -9.04 -27.15 30.21
C SER A 361 -10.52 -26.84 29.96
N LEU A 362 -10.89 -25.55 29.91
CA LEU A 362 -12.23 -25.10 29.52
C LEU A 362 -12.09 -23.83 28.67
N PRO A 363 -12.51 -23.84 27.39
CA PRO A 363 -12.54 -22.65 26.56
C PRO A 363 -13.59 -21.66 27.08
N GLY A 364 -13.25 -20.37 27.10
CA GLY A 364 -14.14 -19.34 27.61
C GLY A 364 -14.15 -18.04 26.81
N SER A 365 -15.23 -17.28 27.01
CA SER A 365 -15.49 -16.04 26.29
C SER A 365 -15.48 -14.87 27.25
N LEU A 366 -14.48 -13.99 27.14
CA LEU A 366 -14.46 -12.73 27.89
C LEU A 366 -15.27 -11.67 27.12
N GLU A 367 -16.34 -11.16 27.72
CA GLU A 367 -17.15 -10.11 27.12
C GLU A 367 -16.59 -8.72 27.47
N LEU A 368 -16.34 -7.89 26.47
CA LEU A 368 -15.83 -6.52 26.64
C LEU A 368 -16.86 -5.49 26.16
N SER A 369 -17.29 -4.61 27.04
CA SER A 369 -18.22 -3.51 26.70
C SER A 369 -17.50 -2.18 26.71
N LEU A 370 -16.99 -1.78 25.54
CA LEU A 370 -16.36 -0.48 25.30
C LEU A 370 -17.35 0.51 24.66
N ALA A 371 -17.09 1.81 24.79
CA ALA A 371 -17.94 2.86 24.24
C ALA A 371 -17.14 4.12 23.86
N GLY A 372 -17.68 4.93 22.95
CA GLY A 372 -17.02 6.16 22.47
C GLY A 372 -15.71 5.83 21.76
N SER A 373 -14.61 6.48 22.16
CA SER A 373 -13.27 6.25 21.60
C SER A 373 -12.47 5.14 22.30
N GLY A 374 -13.05 4.44 23.27
CA GLY A 374 -12.33 3.46 24.11
C GLY A 374 -11.90 2.19 23.36
N ARG A 375 -10.69 1.69 23.60
CA ARG A 375 -10.06 0.55 22.90
C ARG A 375 -9.54 -0.55 23.81
N LEU A 376 -9.48 -1.76 23.28
CA LEU A 376 -8.54 -2.79 23.73
C LEU A 376 -7.20 -2.52 23.02
N ARG A 377 -6.21 -2.06 23.79
CA ARG A 377 -4.91 -1.58 23.30
C ARG A 377 -3.78 -2.48 23.77
N PHE A 378 -3.04 -3.03 22.82
CA PHE A 378 -1.84 -3.83 23.07
C PHE A 378 -0.58 -2.96 23.04
N ALA A 379 0.23 -3.02 24.10
CA ALA A 379 1.56 -2.42 24.15
C ALA A 379 2.62 -3.38 23.56
N PRO A 380 3.78 -2.89 23.11
CA PRO A 380 4.85 -3.74 22.56
C PRO A 380 5.27 -4.84 23.55
N GLY A 381 5.36 -6.09 23.08
CA GLY A 381 5.74 -7.25 23.90
C GLY A 381 4.59 -7.90 24.68
N SER A 382 3.38 -7.35 24.61
CA SER A 382 2.20 -7.96 25.25
C SER A 382 1.81 -9.29 24.59
N VAL A 383 1.12 -10.15 25.34
CA VAL A 383 0.75 -11.50 24.88
C VAL A 383 -0.76 -11.71 24.95
N LEU A 384 -1.32 -12.24 23.87
CA LEU A 384 -2.68 -12.78 23.84
C LEU A 384 -2.59 -14.31 23.89
N ALA A 385 -2.92 -14.92 25.02
CA ALA A 385 -2.87 -16.38 25.22
C ALA A 385 -4.27 -16.97 25.00
N PHE A 386 -4.41 -17.85 24.01
CA PHE A 386 -5.68 -18.47 23.61
C PHE A 386 -5.57 -20.01 23.61
N ASP A 387 -6.50 -20.67 24.27
CA ASP A 387 -6.76 -22.11 24.14
C ASP A 387 -7.64 -22.37 22.92
N LEU A 388 -7.13 -23.12 21.94
CA LEU A 388 -7.89 -23.59 20.79
C LEU A 388 -8.28 -25.06 21.03
N GLY A 389 -9.56 -25.33 21.29
CA GLY A 389 -10.10 -26.68 21.18
C GLY A 389 -10.44 -27.03 19.73
N GLY A 390 -10.68 -28.32 19.44
CA GLY A 390 -10.94 -28.84 18.08
C GLY A 390 -12.20 -28.35 17.37
N THR A 391 -12.90 -27.33 17.90
CA THR A 391 -13.95 -26.57 17.19
C THR A 391 -13.89 -25.09 17.61
N ASP A 392 -14.36 -24.20 16.74
CA ASP A 392 -14.55 -22.77 17.06
C ASP A 392 -15.39 -22.57 18.35
N ALA A 393 -16.45 -23.36 18.56
CA ALA A 393 -17.28 -23.26 19.76
C ALA A 393 -16.53 -23.67 21.05
N ALA A 394 -15.43 -24.42 20.92
CA ALA A 394 -14.58 -24.88 22.01
C ALA A 394 -13.21 -24.18 22.00
N SER A 395 -13.14 -22.93 21.54
CA SER A 395 -11.94 -22.08 21.59
C SER A 395 -12.20 -20.85 22.45
N ASP A 396 -11.16 -20.31 23.08
CA ASP A 396 -11.21 -19.01 23.76
C ASP A 396 -11.62 -17.88 22.82
N LYS A 397 -12.33 -16.86 23.35
CA LYS A 397 -12.82 -15.71 22.59
C LYS A 397 -12.83 -14.42 23.38
N ILE A 398 -12.72 -13.32 22.65
CA ILE A 398 -13.08 -11.98 23.12
C ILE A 398 -14.31 -11.51 22.33
N VAL A 399 -15.39 -11.19 23.03
CA VAL A 399 -16.65 -10.75 22.42
C VAL A 399 -16.92 -9.31 22.81
N PHE A 400 -16.93 -8.39 21.84
CA PHE A 400 -17.34 -7.02 22.12
C PHE A 400 -18.87 -6.91 22.18
N ALA A 401 -19.40 -6.28 23.23
CA ALA A 401 -20.84 -6.19 23.48
C ALA A 401 -21.63 -5.44 22.38
N THR A 402 -20.95 -4.57 21.63
CA THR A 402 -21.48 -3.86 20.47
C THR A 402 -20.49 -3.93 19.31
N THR A 403 -20.96 -3.86 18.07
CA THR A 403 -20.09 -3.76 16.88
C THR A 403 -19.40 -2.39 16.80
N GLY A 404 -18.09 -2.38 16.59
CA GLY A 404 -17.34 -1.13 16.40
C GLY A 404 -15.83 -1.34 16.25
N ASP A 405 -15.13 -0.21 16.08
CA ASP A 405 -13.69 -0.19 15.94
C ASP A 405 -13.05 -0.17 17.34
N TRP A 406 -12.59 -1.34 17.79
CA TRP A 406 -12.25 -1.59 19.20
C TRP A 406 -10.80 -1.97 19.48
N LEU A 407 -10.02 -2.36 18.46
CA LEU A 407 -8.64 -2.78 18.66
C LEU A 407 -7.67 -1.62 18.43
N ALA A 408 -6.52 -1.68 19.10
CA ALA A 408 -5.39 -0.76 18.91
C ALA A 408 -4.07 -1.46 19.26
N GLY A 409 -2.96 -1.00 18.66
CA GLY A 409 -1.65 -1.64 18.81
C GLY A 409 -1.41 -2.82 17.85
N SER A 410 -1.81 -2.67 16.59
CA SER A 410 -1.47 -3.64 15.53
C SER A 410 0.05 -3.81 15.45
N GLY A 411 0.53 -5.05 15.39
CA GLY A 411 1.95 -5.40 15.34
C GLY A 411 2.70 -5.32 16.68
N ASN A 412 2.03 -5.06 17.81
CA ASN A 412 2.68 -4.95 19.13
C ASN A 412 2.63 -6.22 20.00
N ALA A 413 1.74 -7.17 19.69
CA ALA A 413 1.44 -8.30 20.55
C ALA A 413 1.74 -9.64 19.89
N THR A 414 2.12 -10.64 20.68
CA THR A 414 2.23 -12.04 20.24
C THR A 414 0.95 -12.81 20.58
N LEU A 415 0.39 -13.52 19.59
CA LEU A 415 -0.68 -14.49 19.79
C LEU A 415 -0.09 -15.86 20.14
N ALA A 416 -0.22 -16.27 21.40
CA ALA A 416 0.25 -17.55 21.90
C ALA A 416 -0.90 -18.56 21.94
N LEU A 417 -0.83 -19.58 21.08
CA LEU A 417 -1.82 -20.63 20.98
C LEU A 417 -1.48 -21.81 21.88
N THR A 418 -2.50 -22.40 22.49
CA THR A 418 -2.43 -23.64 23.27
C THR A 418 -3.62 -24.55 22.92
N GLY A 419 -3.68 -25.74 23.52
CA GLY A 419 -4.80 -26.68 23.31
C GLY A 419 -4.62 -27.66 22.16
N VAL A 420 -5.74 -28.02 21.54
CA VAL A 420 -5.84 -28.93 20.39
C VAL A 420 -6.07 -28.12 19.12
N VAL A 421 -4.98 -27.60 18.56
CA VAL A 421 -4.98 -26.88 17.28
C VAL A 421 -5.31 -27.83 16.14
N ASP A 422 -6.56 -27.83 15.67
CA ASP A 422 -6.97 -28.50 14.43
C ASP A 422 -6.80 -27.55 13.25
N HIS A 423 -5.70 -27.71 12.50
CA HIS A 423 -5.36 -26.88 11.35
C HIS A 423 -6.39 -26.90 10.20
N ASN A 424 -7.39 -27.80 10.25
CA ASN A 424 -8.49 -27.82 9.29
C ASN A 424 -9.70 -26.96 9.72
N LYS A 425 -9.59 -26.26 10.87
CA LYS A 425 -10.64 -25.41 11.42
C LYS A 425 -10.28 -23.93 11.32
N VAL A 426 -11.33 -23.13 11.42
CA VAL A 426 -11.26 -21.67 11.49
C VAL A 426 -11.74 -21.29 12.89
N HIS A 427 -10.95 -20.49 13.61
CA HIS A 427 -11.23 -20.12 15.00
C HIS A 427 -11.47 -18.62 15.09
N THR A 428 -12.54 -18.19 15.76
CA THR A 428 -12.91 -16.78 15.86
C THR A 428 -12.32 -16.17 17.14
N LEU A 429 -11.34 -15.29 17.01
CA LEU A 429 -10.61 -14.73 18.16
C LEU A 429 -11.32 -13.52 18.75
N PHE A 430 -11.74 -12.58 17.89
CA PHE A 430 -12.52 -11.41 18.29
C PHE A 430 -13.84 -11.38 17.54
N ARG A 431 -14.93 -11.01 18.24
CA ARG A 431 -16.26 -10.81 17.63
C ARG A 431 -16.71 -9.36 17.77
N ASN A 432 -17.52 -8.89 16.82
CA ASN A 432 -18.05 -7.52 16.78
C ASN A 432 -16.97 -6.41 16.61
N VAL A 433 -15.91 -6.69 15.86
CA VAL A 433 -14.81 -5.76 15.56
C VAL A 433 -14.87 -5.27 14.11
N THR A 434 -14.79 -3.95 13.93
CA THR A 434 -14.68 -3.27 12.62
C THR A 434 -13.36 -2.52 12.43
N THR A 435 -12.38 -2.74 13.30
CA THR A 435 -11.00 -2.30 13.09
C THR A 435 -10.45 -2.95 11.82
N ASP A 436 -9.82 -2.16 10.96
CA ASP A 436 -9.17 -2.65 9.74
C ASP A 436 -7.66 -2.82 9.95
N GLY A 437 -7.07 -3.85 9.35
CA GLY A 437 -5.62 -4.05 9.35
C GLY A 437 -4.97 -4.39 10.70
N PHE A 438 -5.75 -4.79 11.72
CA PHE A 438 -5.18 -5.32 12.96
C PHE A 438 -4.48 -6.67 12.72
N ALA A 439 -3.24 -6.77 13.18
CA ALA A 439 -2.37 -7.95 13.10
C ALA A 439 -1.57 -8.11 14.40
N PHE A 440 -1.07 -9.32 14.64
CA PHE A 440 -0.11 -9.62 15.70
C PHE A 440 1.33 -9.49 15.19
N GLU A 441 2.28 -9.23 16.10
CA GLU A 441 3.73 -9.27 15.83
C GLU A 441 4.17 -10.70 15.43
N SER A 442 3.66 -11.70 16.15
CA SER A 442 3.90 -13.11 15.85
C SER A 442 2.72 -13.98 16.29
N ILE A 443 2.61 -15.17 15.71
CA ILE A 443 1.70 -16.23 16.14
C ILE A 443 2.55 -17.46 16.46
N ILE A 444 2.39 -18.03 17.66
CA ILE A 444 3.18 -19.17 18.14
C ILE A 444 2.29 -20.26 18.73
N GLY A 445 2.82 -21.48 18.92
CA GLY A 445 2.08 -22.57 19.57
C GLY A 445 1.25 -23.46 18.65
N TYR A 446 1.56 -23.48 17.35
CA TYR A 446 0.98 -24.40 16.36
C TYR A 446 2.10 -25.11 15.59
N ASP A 447 1.77 -26.12 14.78
CA ASP A 447 2.72 -26.73 13.83
C ASP A 447 3.13 -25.76 12.71
N ASP A 448 4.19 -24.99 12.95
CA ASP A 448 4.87 -24.09 12.01
C ASP A 448 5.81 -24.82 11.03
N SER A 449 5.97 -26.14 11.20
CA SER A 449 6.73 -26.97 10.28
C SER A 449 5.91 -27.32 9.04
N GLY A 450 4.62 -27.61 9.25
CA GLY A 450 3.64 -28.03 8.25
C GLY A 450 2.56 -27.01 7.89
N TYR A 451 2.42 -25.87 8.58
CA TYR A 451 1.37 -24.87 8.31
C TYR A 451 1.84 -23.42 8.49
N ILE A 452 1.08 -22.46 7.95
CA ILE A 452 1.14 -21.02 8.28
C ILE A 452 -0.17 -20.62 8.96
N ALA A 453 -0.10 -19.96 10.11
CA ALA A 453 -1.25 -19.34 10.76
C ALA A 453 -1.53 -17.93 10.18
N ARG A 454 -2.81 -17.59 9.99
CA ARG A 454 -3.25 -16.28 9.45
C ARG A 454 -4.45 -15.74 10.21
N LEU A 455 -4.39 -14.46 10.56
CA LEU A 455 -5.51 -13.72 11.13
C LEU A 455 -6.16 -12.84 10.05
N GLU A 456 -7.44 -13.05 9.80
CA GLU A 456 -8.21 -12.35 8.76
C GLU A 456 -9.54 -11.83 9.30
N ARG A 457 -9.95 -10.62 8.91
CA ARG A 457 -11.27 -10.07 9.27
C ARG A 457 -12.33 -10.57 8.29
N VAL A 458 -13.32 -11.30 8.78
CA VAL A 458 -14.46 -11.84 8.02
C VAL A 458 -15.74 -11.20 8.54
N GLY A 459 -16.25 -10.20 7.81
CA GLY A 459 -17.38 -9.40 8.26
C GLY A 459 -17.02 -8.55 9.49
N ASN A 460 -17.57 -8.88 10.65
CA ASN A 460 -17.28 -8.21 11.92
C ASN A 460 -16.52 -9.11 12.91
N ASP A 461 -16.05 -10.27 12.47
CA ASP A 461 -15.33 -11.23 13.30
C ASP A 461 -13.90 -11.39 12.77
N TYR A 462 -12.90 -11.46 13.67
CA TYR A 462 -11.52 -11.77 13.32
C TYR A 462 -11.27 -13.27 13.48
N GLN A 463 -10.88 -13.92 12.38
CA GLN A 463 -10.75 -15.38 12.27
C GLN A 463 -9.30 -15.78 12.04
N LEU A 464 -8.85 -16.78 12.80
CA LEU A 464 -7.59 -17.49 12.63
C LEU A 464 -7.80 -18.70 11.71
N ARG A 465 -6.92 -18.84 10.72
CA ARG A 465 -6.90 -19.91 9.70
C ARG A 465 -5.50 -20.51 9.61
N PHE A 466 -5.39 -21.77 9.22
CA PHE A 466 -4.11 -22.43 8.96
C PHE A 466 -4.05 -22.91 7.51
N THR A 467 -2.97 -22.58 6.80
CA THR A 467 -2.72 -23.01 5.41
C THR A 467 -1.59 -24.04 5.38
N PRO A 468 -1.77 -25.23 4.76
CA PRO A 468 -0.71 -26.24 4.66
C PRO A 468 0.54 -25.74 3.92
N MET A 469 1.71 -26.08 4.43
CA MET A 469 3.03 -25.81 3.82
C MET A 469 3.60 -27.07 3.16
N TYR A 470 3.77 -27.02 1.84
CA TYR A 470 4.61 -27.98 1.13
C TYR A 470 6.07 -27.48 1.09
N ARG A 471 6.87 -27.86 2.11
CA ARG A 471 8.33 -27.65 2.06
C ARG A 471 8.95 -28.55 0.99
N LEU A 472 9.11 -28.02 -0.21
CA LEU A 472 9.96 -28.62 -1.24
C LEU A 472 11.43 -28.57 -0.76
N PRO A 473 12.20 -29.67 -0.85
CA PRO A 473 13.59 -29.67 -0.44
C PRO A 473 14.40 -28.69 -1.30
N ALA A 474 15.38 -28.02 -0.69
CA ALA A 474 16.23 -27.01 -1.34
C ALA A 474 17.13 -27.62 -2.41
N TYR A 475 16.57 -27.91 -3.58
CA TYR A 475 17.28 -28.34 -4.79
C TYR A 475 17.37 -27.20 -5.79
N ASN A 476 18.58 -26.96 -6.29
CA ASN A 476 18.84 -25.96 -7.31
C ASN A 476 18.08 -26.28 -8.61
N GLY A 477 17.03 -25.51 -8.92
CA GLY A 477 16.56 -25.32 -10.29
C GLY A 477 15.12 -25.71 -10.63
N TYR A 478 14.34 -26.35 -9.76
CA TYR A 478 12.91 -26.60 -10.01
C TYR A 478 12.11 -26.59 -8.72
N TRP A 479 11.08 -25.75 -8.65
CA TRP A 479 10.11 -25.77 -7.54
C TRP A 479 8.96 -26.71 -7.87
N LEU A 480 8.34 -26.59 -9.06
CA LEU A 480 7.37 -27.59 -9.53
C LEU A 480 7.58 -27.94 -11.00
N LYS A 481 7.25 -29.19 -11.31
CA LYS A 481 7.19 -29.72 -12.67
C LYS A 481 6.02 -30.69 -12.79
N SER A 482 4.97 -30.29 -13.49
CA SER A 482 4.02 -31.27 -14.02
C SER A 482 4.62 -31.95 -15.24
N SER A 483 4.54 -33.28 -15.28
CA SER A 483 5.05 -34.12 -16.38
C SER A 483 3.94 -34.89 -17.11
N GLY A 484 2.67 -34.62 -16.78
CA GLY A 484 1.51 -35.22 -17.41
C GLY A 484 1.03 -34.47 -18.66
N VAL A 485 0.36 -35.23 -19.55
CA VAL A 485 -0.38 -34.68 -20.70
C VAL A 485 -1.77 -34.16 -20.28
N GLU A 486 -2.20 -34.45 -19.05
CA GLU A 486 -3.49 -34.08 -18.48
C GLU A 486 -3.42 -32.75 -17.72
N ASN A 487 -4.59 -32.16 -17.44
CA ASN A 487 -4.66 -30.92 -16.67
C ASN A 487 -4.49 -31.22 -15.17
N GLU A 488 -3.52 -30.59 -14.52
CA GLU A 488 -3.25 -30.76 -13.09
C GLU A 488 -3.74 -29.53 -12.32
N THR A 489 -4.42 -29.73 -11.18
CA THR A 489 -4.87 -28.67 -10.28
C THR A 489 -4.28 -28.88 -8.89
N PHE A 490 -3.60 -27.86 -8.37
CA PHE A 490 -3.08 -27.79 -7.01
C PHE A 490 -3.80 -26.68 -6.25
N GLY A 491 -3.89 -26.82 -4.92
CA GLY A 491 -4.37 -25.75 -4.05
C GLY A 491 -3.33 -24.64 -3.87
N ASP A 492 -3.42 -23.94 -2.75
CA ASP A 492 -2.40 -22.97 -2.34
C ASP A 492 -1.05 -23.65 -2.12
N LEU A 493 0.01 -22.91 -2.40
CA LEU A 493 1.37 -23.43 -2.43
C LEU A 493 2.33 -22.45 -1.77
N VAL A 494 2.97 -22.88 -0.69
CA VAL A 494 4.01 -22.10 -0.01
C VAL A 494 5.40 -22.53 -0.49
N LEU A 495 6.09 -21.62 -1.17
CA LEU A 495 7.50 -21.73 -1.53
C LEU A 495 8.36 -21.04 -0.45
N SER A 496 8.97 -21.84 0.41
CA SER A 496 9.97 -21.34 1.36
C SER A 496 11.37 -21.43 0.75
N TYR A 497 12.15 -20.34 0.83
CA TYR A 497 13.52 -20.29 0.32
C TYR A 497 14.57 -20.17 1.44
N SER A 498 15.74 -20.77 1.22
CA SER A 498 16.88 -20.72 2.14
C SER A 498 18.20 -20.52 1.39
N GLY A 499 19.13 -19.79 2.00
CA GLY A 499 20.47 -19.50 1.48
C GLY A 499 20.74 -18.00 1.32
N ASN A 500 22.02 -17.61 1.29
CA ASN A 500 22.44 -16.24 0.98
C ASN A 500 22.91 -16.20 -0.48
N VAL A 501 22.05 -15.72 -1.38
CA VAL A 501 22.32 -15.58 -2.82
C VAL A 501 21.78 -14.24 -3.35
N ALA A 502 22.44 -13.68 -4.37
CA ALA A 502 22.03 -12.40 -4.97
C ALA A 502 20.67 -12.49 -5.69
N GLU A 503 20.43 -13.61 -6.35
CA GLU A 503 19.16 -13.91 -7.02
C GLU A 503 18.79 -15.36 -6.72
N GLN A 504 17.61 -15.57 -6.13
CA GLN A 504 17.06 -16.91 -5.97
C GLN A 504 15.99 -17.15 -7.03
N ILE A 505 16.36 -17.91 -8.05
CA ILE A 505 15.48 -18.29 -9.15
C ILE A 505 14.83 -19.64 -8.82
N GLY A 506 13.54 -19.74 -9.07
CA GLY A 506 12.90 -21.04 -9.13
C GLY A 506 11.83 -21.14 -10.20
N HIS A 507 11.62 -22.37 -10.62
CA HIS A 507 10.92 -22.69 -11.85
C HIS A 507 9.63 -23.45 -11.53
N ILE A 508 8.50 -22.91 -11.99
CA ILE A 508 7.23 -23.64 -12.10
C ILE A 508 7.10 -24.03 -13.57
N SER A 509 6.96 -25.33 -13.84
CA SER A 509 6.96 -25.87 -15.19
C SER A 509 5.78 -26.80 -15.46
N SER A 510 5.15 -26.69 -16.64
CA SER A 510 4.21 -27.69 -17.15
C SER A 510 4.66 -28.34 -18.45
N THR A 511 4.45 -29.66 -18.55
CA THR A 511 4.98 -30.49 -19.64
C THR A 511 3.90 -31.40 -20.26
N GLY A 512 2.93 -30.80 -20.97
CA GLY A 512 1.93 -31.53 -21.75
C GLY A 512 0.52 -30.95 -21.62
N GLY A 513 0.00 -30.89 -20.39
CA GLY A 513 -1.30 -30.31 -20.06
C GLY A 513 -1.25 -28.90 -19.45
N SER A 514 -2.43 -28.38 -19.05
CA SER A 514 -2.55 -27.09 -18.35
C SER A 514 -2.39 -27.27 -16.84
N LEU A 515 -1.68 -26.34 -16.20
CA LEU A 515 -1.48 -26.30 -14.76
C LEU A 515 -2.35 -25.22 -14.13
N ALA A 516 -3.15 -25.56 -13.12
CA ALA A 516 -3.86 -24.61 -12.27
C ALA A 516 -3.31 -24.68 -10.84
N LEU A 517 -2.89 -23.54 -10.29
CA LEU A 517 -2.46 -23.38 -8.90
C LEU A 517 -3.42 -22.43 -8.17
N GLY A 518 -3.59 -22.62 -6.87
CA GLY A 518 -4.16 -21.63 -5.96
C GLY A 518 -3.23 -20.43 -5.76
N ASP A 519 -3.23 -19.86 -4.56
CA ASP A 519 -2.33 -18.76 -4.23
C ASP A 519 -0.90 -19.29 -3.98
N LEU A 520 0.06 -18.68 -4.67
CA LEU A 520 1.49 -18.97 -4.54
C LEU A 520 2.11 -18.02 -3.52
N PHE A 521 2.36 -18.52 -2.32
CA PHE A 521 3.04 -17.80 -1.27
C PHE A 521 4.55 -17.98 -1.38
N VAL A 522 5.33 -16.91 -1.32
CA VAL A 522 6.80 -16.95 -1.32
C VAL A 522 7.29 -16.39 0.00
N THR A 523 7.86 -17.25 0.84
CA THR A 523 8.27 -16.95 2.23
C THR A 523 9.75 -17.22 2.44
N GLN A 524 10.35 -16.50 3.40
CA GLN A 524 11.75 -16.68 3.73
C GLN A 524 11.94 -17.66 4.89
N ALA A 525 12.90 -18.59 4.79
CA ALA A 525 13.38 -19.31 5.95
C ALA A 525 14.26 -18.39 6.82
N GLY A 526 13.91 -18.26 8.11
CA GLY A 526 14.55 -17.33 9.04
C GLY A 526 16.07 -17.44 9.10
N GLY A 527 16.75 -16.29 9.22
CA GLY A 527 18.21 -16.20 9.30
C GLY A 527 18.94 -16.13 7.95
N THR A 528 18.22 -15.91 6.85
CA THR A 528 18.80 -15.76 5.50
C THR A 528 18.61 -14.34 4.95
N THR A 529 19.34 -13.96 3.90
CA THR A 529 19.11 -12.72 3.15
C THR A 529 19.35 -12.96 1.65
N ALA A 530 18.37 -12.62 0.83
CA ALA A 530 18.52 -12.52 -0.62
C ALA A 530 18.37 -11.04 -1.04
N THR A 531 19.00 -10.63 -2.15
CA THR A 531 18.77 -9.27 -2.70
C THR A 531 17.65 -9.25 -3.74
N SER A 532 17.37 -10.37 -4.39
CA SER A 532 16.19 -10.53 -5.26
C SER A 532 15.66 -11.97 -5.33
N ILE A 533 14.37 -12.11 -5.64
CA ILE A 533 13.70 -13.40 -5.90
C ILE A 533 13.09 -13.36 -7.31
N ALA A 534 13.32 -14.40 -8.10
CA ALA A 534 12.79 -14.52 -9.45
C ALA A 534 11.90 -15.77 -9.60
N LEU A 535 10.61 -15.55 -9.85
CA LEU A 535 9.68 -16.61 -10.22
C LEU A 535 9.71 -16.83 -11.73
N SER A 536 10.23 -17.97 -12.17
CA SER A 536 10.30 -18.35 -13.59
C SER A 536 9.15 -19.30 -13.96
N LEU A 537 8.25 -18.81 -14.81
CA LEU A 537 7.15 -19.56 -15.39
C LEU A 537 7.58 -20.22 -16.71
N ARG A 538 7.33 -21.54 -16.82
CA ARG A 538 7.69 -22.40 -17.97
C ARG A 538 6.54 -23.33 -18.38
N GLY A 539 6.33 -23.53 -19.67
CA GLY A 539 5.25 -24.39 -20.20
C GLY A 539 5.55 -24.79 -21.63
N THR A 540 5.78 -26.07 -21.91
CA THR A 540 6.27 -26.51 -23.23
C THR A 540 5.17 -26.63 -24.29
N SER A 541 3.90 -26.58 -23.90
CA SER A 541 2.75 -26.68 -24.81
C SER A 541 2.17 -25.31 -25.16
N THR A 542 1.95 -25.07 -26.45
CA THR A 542 1.25 -23.88 -26.96
C THR A 542 -0.26 -23.92 -26.73
N SER A 543 -0.83 -25.07 -26.35
CA SER A 543 -2.26 -25.21 -26.02
C SER A 543 -2.56 -25.14 -24.51
N ALA A 544 -1.53 -25.10 -23.66
CA ALA A 544 -1.70 -25.02 -22.20
C ALA A 544 -2.08 -23.60 -21.75
N ASN A 545 -3.20 -23.48 -21.04
CA ASN A 545 -3.61 -22.27 -20.33
C ASN A 545 -3.29 -22.44 -18.85
N ASN A 546 -2.08 -22.06 -18.47
CA ASN A 546 -1.65 -22.17 -17.08
C ASN A 546 -2.24 -21.02 -16.23
N LEU A 547 -2.67 -21.33 -15.02
CA LEU A 547 -3.30 -20.42 -14.06
C LEU A 547 -2.56 -20.47 -12.72
N VAL A 548 -2.34 -19.31 -12.13
CA VAL A 548 -1.94 -19.12 -10.73
C VAL A 548 -2.94 -18.13 -10.12
N ALA A 549 -3.69 -18.54 -9.10
CA ALA A 549 -4.75 -17.71 -8.54
C ALA A 549 -4.21 -16.44 -7.85
N GLY A 550 -3.04 -16.55 -7.24
CA GLY A 550 -2.33 -15.47 -6.56
C GLY A 550 -0.82 -15.63 -6.60
N VAL A 551 -0.07 -14.54 -6.53
CA VAL A 551 1.32 -14.57 -6.06
C VAL A 551 1.42 -13.57 -4.92
N VAL A 552 1.97 -14.00 -3.79
CA VAL A 552 2.04 -13.21 -2.56
C VAL A 552 3.40 -13.45 -1.92
N PHE A 553 4.19 -12.38 -1.80
CA PHE A 553 5.47 -12.42 -1.09
C PHE A 553 5.24 -12.00 0.36
N ASP A 554 5.89 -12.67 1.31
CA ASP A 554 5.86 -12.28 2.72
C ASP A 554 6.46 -10.87 2.91
N GLU A 555 5.69 -9.96 3.52
CA GLU A 555 6.08 -8.57 3.73
C GLU A 555 7.08 -8.39 4.87
N ALA A 556 7.12 -9.32 5.85
CA ALA A 556 7.93 -9.17 7.05
C ALA A 556 9.44 -9.26 6.80
N THR A 557 9.87 -9.86 5.67
CA THR A 557 11.29 -10.17 5.42
C THR A 557 11.74 -9.97 3.96
N THR A 558 10.96 -9.27 3.10
CA THR A 558 11.19 -9.38 1.65
C THR A 558 12.48 -8.72 1.13
N PRO A 559 13.21 -9.38 0.21
CA PRO A 559 14.27 -8.77 -0.61
C PRO A 559 13.83 -7.55 -1.41
N GLY A 560 14.78 -6.64 -1.69
CA GLY A 560 14.53 -5.42 -2.47
C GLY A 560 14.16 -5.61 -3.95
N GLY A 561 14.36 -6.81 -4.50
CA GLY A 561 14.00 -7.19 -5.87
C GLY A 561 12.95 -8.31 -5.94
N ARG A 562 11.74 -8.00 -6.44
CA ARG A 562 10.69 -8.99 -6.75
C ARG A 562 10.56 -9.13 -8.28
N ILE A 563 10.94 -10.27 -8.85
CA ILE A 563 10.97 -10.48 -10.32
C ILE A 563 9.99 -11.58 -10.73
N LEU A 564 9.11 -11.28 -11.69
CA LEU A 564 8.28 -12.26 -12.38
C LEU A 564 8.79 -12.45 -13.81
N GLN A 565 9.23 -13.66 -14.16
CA GLN A 565 9.79 -13.96 -15.48
C GLN A 565 9.05 -15.08 -16.20
N LYS A 566 8.57 -14.83 -17.41
CA LYS A 566 7.98 -15.82 -18.31
C LYS A 566 8.92 -16.12 -19.48
N THR A 567 9.28 -17.39 -19.70
CA THR A 567 10.26 -17.78 -20.74
C THR A 567 9.73 -18.72 -21.83
N ASP A 568 8.47 -19.10 -21.77
CA ASP A 568 7.87 -20.15 -22.61
C ASP A 568 6.87 -19.65 -23.66
N THR A 569 6.36 -20.52 -24.53
CA THR A 569 5.38 -20.17 -25.57
C THR A 569 3.91 -20.25 -25.14
N GLY A 570 3.60 -20.84 -23.99
CA GLY A 570 2.24 -21.01 -23.47
C GLY A 570 1.62 -19.70 -22.96
N ARG A 571 0.39 -19.78 -22.43
CA ARG A 571 -0.32 -18.65 -21.84
C ARG A 571 -0.39 -18.83 -20.32
N TRP A 572 -0.06 -17.78 -19.58
CA TRP A 572 -0.11 -17.75 -18.12
C TRP A 572 -1.05 -16.66 -17.62
N THR A 573 -1.93 -16.98 -16.68
CA THR A 573 -2.76 -16.03 -15.94
C THR A 573 -2.34 -16.00 -14.47
N VAL A 574 -2.07 -14.82 -13.90
CA VAL A 574 -1.60 -14.63 -12.52
C VAL A 574 -2.51 -13.64 -11.77
N GLY A 575 -3.22 -14.05 -10.73
CA GLY A 575 -4.06 -13.14 -9.91
C GLY A 575 -3.40 -12.67 -8.62
N GLY A 576 -4.21 -12.17 -7.68
CA GLY A 576 -3.80 -11.78 -6.32
C GLY A 576 -3.77 -10.26 -6.09
N ALA A 577 -4.21 -9.83 -4.90
CA ALA A 577 -4.59 -8.44 -4.62
C ALA A 577 -3.44 -7.42 -4.39
N ALA A 578 -2.18 -7.86 -4.26
CA ALA A 578 -1.05 -6.99 -3.91
C ALA A 578 0.28 -7.39 -4.59
N ASN A 579 0.26 -7.52 -5.91
CA ASN A 579 1.42 -7.89 -6.72
C ASN A 579 2.32 -6.69 -7.07
N ASN A 580 3.05 -6.16 -6.09
CA ASN A 580 4.13 -5.18 -6.35
C ASN A 580 5.40 -5.90 -6.79
N PHE A 581 5.77 -5.74 -8.07
CA PHE A 581 6.99 -6.32 -8.67
C PHE A 581 8.03 -5.23 -8.94
N THR A 582 9.32 -5.55 -8.76
CA THR A 582 10.43 -4.72 -9.22
C THR A 582 10.62 -4.87 -10.74
N GLU A 583 10.51 -6.09 -11.29
CA GLU A 583 10.50 -6.33 -12.73
C GLU A 583 9.47 -7.41 -13.13
N VAL A 584 8.69 -7.14 -14.18
CA VAL A 584 7.92 -8.15 -14.91
C VAL A 584 8.56 -8.35 -16.28
N ARG A 585 9.16 -9.52 -16.51
CA ARG A 585 9.91 -9.86 -17.73
C ARG A 585 9.20 -10.94 -18.56
N ILE A 586 8.71 -10.57 -19.74
CA ILE A 586 8.11 -11.50 -20.71
C ILE A 586 9.12 -11.74 -21.82
N VAL A 587 9.65 -12.96 -21.95
CA VAL A 587 10.64 -13.34 -22.98
C VAL A 587 10.02 -14.09 -24.15
N ARG A 588 8.92 -14.82 -23.91
CA ARG A 588 8.10 -15.50 -24.91
C ARG A 588 6.65 -15.66 -24.41
N GLY A 589 5.71 -15.81 -25.35
CA GLY A 589 4.30 -16.16 -25.11
C GLY A 589 3.48 -15.03 -24.47
N ALA A 590 2.31 -15.38 -23.91
CA ALA A 590 1.37 -14.40 -23.34
C ALA A 590 1.27 -14.46 -21.82
N LEU A 591 1.43 -13.32 -21.14
CA LEU A 591 1.15 -13.14 -19.71
C LEU A 591 -0.09 -12.27 -19.52
N ARG A 592 -0.98 -12.70 -18.63
CA ARG A 592 -2.21 -12.02 -18.23
C ARG A 592 -2.25 -11.90 -16.72
N PHE A 593 -2.67 -10.75 -16.21
CA PHE A 593 -2.98 -10.61 -14.78
C PHE A 593 -4.48 -10.84 -14.56
N ALA A 594 -4.84 -11.64 -13.56
CA ALA A 594 -6.21 -11.75 -13.04
C ALA A 594 -6.46 -10.69 -11.96
N THR A 595 -7.71 -10.60 -11.51
CA THR A 595 -8.28 -9.56 -10.63
C THR A 595 -7.40 -9.05 -9.50
N ALA A 596 -7.36 -7.73 -9.35
CA ALA A 596 -7.05 -7.06 -8.09
C ALA A 596 -7.86 -5.75 -7.98
N SER A 597 -8.31 -5.44 -6.75
CA SER A 597 -8.95 -4.16 -6.38
C SER A 597 -7.94 -3.04 -6.15
N ALA A 598 -6.65 -3.36 -6.05
CA ALA A 598 -5.52 -2.45 -6.14
C ALA A 598 -4.63 -2.87 -7.32
N LEU A 599 -4.21 -1.90 -8.15
CA LEU A 599 -3.42 -2.20 -9.35
C LEU A 599 -2.04 -2.78 -8.96
N PRO A 600 -1.63 -3.95 -9.49
CA PRO A 600 -0.25 -4.39 -9.33
C PRO A 600 0.68 -3.39 -9.99
N SER A 601 1.61 -2.83 -9.21
CA SER A 601 2.62 -1.90 -9.73
C SER A 601 3.90 -2.66 -10.04
N ALA A 602 4.37 -2.55 -11.29
CA ALA A 602 5.66 -3.08 -11.71
C ALA A 602 6.64 -1.92 -11.90
N ALA A 603 7.73 -1.81 -11.13
CA ALA A 603 8.68 -0.71 -11.31
C ALA A 603 9.30 -0.71 -12.73
N LEU A 604 9.48 -1.90 -13.32
CA LEU A 604 9.83 -2.11 -14.73
C LEU A 604 8.97 -3.22 -15.35
N VAL A 605 8.39 -2.98 -16.52
CA VAL A 605 7.89 -4.03 -17.42
C VAL A 605 8.88 -4.16 -18.58
N ARG A 606 9.44 -5.36 -18.77
CA ARG A 606 10.33 -5.70 -19.89
C ARG A 606 9.65 -6.72 -20.80
N LEU A 607 9.26 -6.28 -21.98
CA LEU A 607 8.89 -7.18 -23.07
C LEU A 607 10.15 -7.48 -23.87
N SER A 608 10.42 -8.75 -24.12
CA SER A 608 11.61 -9.15 -24.87
C SER A 608 11.37 -10.34 -25.79
N THR A 609 12.11 -10.42 -26.90
CA THR A 609 12.03 -11.55 -27.82
C THR A 609 13.44 -12.06 -28.15
N SER A 610 13.61 -13.40 -28.14
CA SER A 610 14.91 -14.05 -28.34
C SER A 610 15.12 -14.65 -29.74
N SER A 611 14.10 -14.61 -30.61
CA SER A 611 14.15 -15.03 -32.03
C SER A 611 13.06 -14.28 -32.80
N ALA A 612 13.15 -14.31 -34.13
CA ALA A 612 12.10 -13.86 -35.05
C ALA A 612 10.76 -14.59 -34.82
N ASP A 613 10.82 -15.89 -34.51
CA ASP A 613 9.65 -16.78 -34.45
C ASP A 613 8.80 -16.64 -33.17
N TYR A 614 9.23 -15.83 -32.21
CA TYR A 614 8.57 -15.69 -30.91
C TYR A 614 8.04 -14.29 -30.70
N SER A 615 6.79 -14.21 -30.23
CA SER A 615 6.21 -12.99 -29.68
C SER A 615 6.17 -13.01 -28.16
N SER A 616 6.13 -11.82 -27.57
CA SER A 616 5.97 -11.60 -26.13
C SER A 616 4.82 -10.64 -25.89
N THR A 617 3.71 -11.15 -25.37
CA THR A 617 2.45 -10.42 -25.25
C THR A 617 2.07 -10.19 -23.79
N LEU A 618 1.76 -8.95 -23.45
CA LEU A 618 1.05 -8.55 -22.24
C LEU A 618 -0.44 -8.37 -22.58
N GLU A 619 -1.32 -9.13 -21.94
CA GLU A 619 -2.76 -9.12 -22.21
C GLU A 619 -3.55 -8.37 -21.13
N LEU A 620 -4.27 -7.31 -21.54
CA LEU A 620 -5.03 -6.43 -20.65
C LEU A 620 -6.45 -6.96 -20.37
N ASN A 621 -7.16 -7.43 -21.40
CA ASN A 621 -8.47 -8.11 -21.30
C ASN A 621 -9.53 -7.33 -20.47
N GLY A 622 -9.78 -6.08 -20.85
CA GLY A 622 -10.75 -5.17 -20.25
C GLY A 622 -10.26 -4.47 -18.97
N ARG A 623 -8.95 -4.37 -18.73
CA ARG A 623 -8.37 -3.94 -17.44
C ARG A 623 -7.32 -2.84 -17.55
N HIS A 624 -7.14 -2.12 -16.46
CA HIS A 624 -6.06 -1.15 -16.29
C HIS A 624 -4.85 -1.81 -15.61
N LEU A 625 -3.63 -1.40 -15.95
CA LEU A 625 -2.36 -1.82 -15.32
C LEU A 625 -1.44 -0.62 -15.13
N ALA A 626 -0.61 -0.61 -14.08
CA ALA A 626 0.35 0.46 -13.79
C ALA A 626 1.81 -0.06 -13.80
N ALA A 627 2.71 0.69 -14.42
CA ALA A 627 4.14 0.40 -14.49
C ALA A 627 4.99 1.65 -14.23
N GLY A 628 6.18 1.50 -13.65
CA GLY A 628 7.16 2.57 -13.50
C GLY A 628 7.84 2.92 -14.83
N ARG A 629 8.21 1.91 -15.63
CA ARG A 629 8.78 2.07 -16.97
C ARG A 629 8.41 0.87 -17.85
N LEU A 630 8.23 1.07 -19.15
CA LEU A 630 8.09 0.00 -20.14
C LEU A 630 9.32 -0.03 -21.06
N VAL A 631 9.87 -1.22 -21.28
CA VAL A 631 11.00 -1.45 -22.19
C VAL A 631 10.67 -2.63 -23.11
N ALA A 632 10.74 -2.40 -24.42
CA ALA A 632 10.55 -3.40 -25.47
C ALA A 632 11.88 -3.66 -26.20
N THR A 633 12.48 -4.84 -26.04
CA THR A 633 13.85 -5.16 -26.52
C THR A 633 13.91 -6.52 -27.23
N GLY A 634 14.48 -6.64 -28.42
CA GLY A 634 14.47 -7.91 -29.15
C GLY A 634 15.10 -7.82 -30.53
N GLY A 635 15.28 -8.98 -31.17
CA GLY A 635 15.79 -9.03 -32.55
C GLY A 635 14.79 -8.45 -33.56
N ALA A 636 15.30 -7.99 -34.70
CA ALA A 636 14.60 -7.19 -35.72
C ALA A 636 13.32 -7.78 -36.36
N GLN A 637 12.82 -8.93 -35.89
CA GLN A 637 11.58 -9.56 -36.34
C GLN A 637 10.69 -10.12 -35.21
N GLY A 638 11.18 -10.19 -33.95
CA GLY A 638 10.41 -10.77 -32.85
C GLY A 638 9.49 -9.74 -32.18
N ALA A 639 8.17 -9.91 -32.32
CA ALA A 639 7.18 -8.92 -31.88
C ALA A 639 6.93 -8.90 -30.36
N THR A 640 7.13 -7.74 -29.73
CA THR A 640 6.61 -7.42 -28.39
C THR A 640 5.24 -6.77 -28.51
N ARG A 641 4.27 -7.10 -27.65
CA ARG A 641 2.89 -6.67 -27.82
C ARG A 641 2.20 -6.30 -26.51
N VAL A 642 1.41 -5.23 -26.52
CA VAL A 642 0.35 -4.99 -25.54
C VAL A 642 -0.99 -5.23 -26.26
N ALA A 643 -1.84 -6.10 -25.69
CA ALA A 643 -2.99 -6.66 -26.40
C ALA A 643 -4.29 -6.65 -25.59
N GLY A 644 -5.39 -6.44 -26.31
CA GLY A 644 -6.75 -6.55 -25.78
C GLY A 644 -7.22 -5.25 -25.12
N GLU A 645 -8.52 -5.20 -24.87
CA GLU A 645 -9.21 -4.03 -24.29
C GLU A 645 -8.60 -3.64 -22.92
N GLY A 646 -8.75 -2.38 -22.52
CA GLY A 646 -8.17 -1.84 -21.29
C GLY A 646 -7.01 -0.87 -21.53
N SER A 647 -6.24 -0.54 -20.47
CA SER A 647 -5.11 0.39 -20.58
C SER A 647 -3.87 0.01 -19.76
N LEU A 648 -2.68 0.30 -20.29
CA LEU A 648 -1.41 0.27 -19.54
C LEU A 648 -0.94 1.70 -19.26
N THR A 649 -0.77 2.08 -18.00
CA THR A 649 -0.22 3.39 -17.60
C THR A 649 1.22 3.24 -17.14
N VAL A 650 2.15 3.99 -17.73
CA VAL A 650 3.60 3.92 -17.49
C VAL A 650 4.07 5.27 -16.93
N ALA A 651 4.76 5.31 -15.79
CA ALA A 651 5.10 6.57 -15.12
C ALA A 651 6.27 7.34 -15.78
N ASN A 652 7.38 6.67 -16.08
CA ASN A 652 8.67 7.30 -16.41
C ASN A 652 9.09 7.15 -17.89
N GLY A 653 8.14 6.91 -18.80
CA GLY A 653 8.39 6.78 -20.24
C GLY A 653 8.52 5.35 -20.75
N ILE A 654 8.61 5.24 -22.09
CA ILE A 654 8.63 3.98 -22.85
C ILE A 654 9.84 3.98 -23.78
N ALA A 655 10.63 2.90 -23.78
CA ALA A 655 11.75 2.70 -24.69
C ALA A 655 11.52 1.47 -25.58
N ILE A 656 11.72 1.62 -26.89
CA ILE A 656 11.44 0.62 -27.93
C ILE A 656 12.68 0.41 -28.79
N ASP A 657 13.36 -0.72 -28.59
CA ASP A 657 14.56 -1.14 -29.32
C ASP A 657 14.26 -2.31 -30.28
N ALA A 658 12.98 -2.57 -30.55
CA ALA A 658 12.47 -3.77 -31.22
C ALA A 658 11.16 -3.49 -31.96
N VAL A 659 10.56 -4.53 -32.56
CA VAL A 659 9.18 -4.46 -33.06
C VAL A 659 8.23 -4.46 -31.86
N TRP A 660 7.54 -3.34 -31.63
CA TRP A 660 6.51 -3.16 -30.62
C TRP A 660 5.14 -2.92 -31.28
N PHE A 661 4.16 -3.71 -30.87
CA PHE A 661 2.81 -3.71 -31.45
C PHE A 661 1.76 -3.36 -30.41
N LEU A 662 0.96 -2.32 -30.68
CA LEU A 662 -0.16 -1.90 -29.85
C LEU A 662 -1.48 -2.32 -30.50
N ALA A 663 -2.16 -3.31 -29.91
CA ALA A 663 -3.33 -3.94 -30.53
C ALA A 663 -4.60 -3.77 -29.71
N ASN A 664 -5.56 -2.99 -30.21
CA ASN A 664 -6.88 -2.76 -29.62
C ASN A 664 -6.89 -2.27 -28.15
N GLY A 665 -5.78 -1.73 -27.65
CA GLY A 665 -5.61 -1.29 -26.26
C GLY A 665 -5.13 0.15 -26.17
N GLN A 666 -5.25 0.74 -24.97
CA GLN A 666 -4.72 2.08 -24.68
C GLN A 666 -3.39 1.98 -23.91
N VAL A 667 -2.43 2.82 -24.24
CA VAL A 667 -1.19 3.00 -23.44
C VAL A 667 -1.09 4.46 -23.05
N ASN A 668 -0.89 4.72 -21.76
CA ASN A 668 -0.69 6.06 -21.20
C ASN A 668 0.76 6.15 -20.70
N SER A 669 1.48 7.24 -20.96
CA SER A 669 2.86 7.45 -20.52
C SER A 669 3.05 8.80 -19.84
N GLY A 670 3.55 8.82 -18.60
CA GLY A 670 3.97 10.02 -17.87
C GLY A 670 5.37 10.54 -18.26
N GLY A 671 6.03 9.85 -19.18
CA GLY A 671 7.30 10.26 -19.77
C GLY A 671 7.30 10.09 -21.29
N ASP A 672 8.43 10.43 -21.89
CA ASP A 672 8.61 10.37 -23.34
C ASP A 672 8.55 8.93 -23.87
N VAL A 673 8.17 8.78 -25.14
CA VAL A 673 8.16 7.50 -25.86
C VAL A 673 9.25 7.56 -26.92
N ALA A 674 10.35 6.84 -26.71
CA ALA A 674 11.50 6.86 -27.59
C ALA A 674 11.65 5.52 -28.33
N LEU A 675 11.73 5.59 -29.66
CA LEU A 675 12.11 4.46 -30.52
C LEU A 675 13.59 4.59 -30.87
N ALA A 676 14.39 3.60 -30.51
CA ALA A 676 15.79 3.51 -30.92
C ALA A 676 15.92 3.00 -32.37
N THR A 677 17.13 3.09 -32.93
CA THR A 677 17.45 2.61 -34.29
C THR A 677 17.03 1.15 -34.50
N GLY A 678 16.25 0.89 -35.55
CA GLY A 678 15.67 -0.43 -35.85
C GLY A 678 14.40 -0.78 -35.03
N GLY A 679 14.01 0.06 -34.07
CA GLY A 679 12.74 -0.05 -33.37
C GLY A 679 11.56 0.26 -34.31
N ILE A 680 10.47 -0.49 -34.17
CA ILE A 680 9.24 -0.31 -34.95
C ILE A 680 8.06 -0.17 -33.99
N LEU A 681 7.33 0.95 -34.04
CA LEU A 681 6.01 1.07 -33.41
C LEU A 681 4.93 0.83 -34.46
N ALA A 682 4.11 -0.20 -34.24
CA ALA A 682 2.99 -0.50 -35.11
C ALA A 682 1.67 -0.78 -34.37
N GLY A 683 0.56 -0.68 -35.07
CA GLY A 683 -0.78 -1.00 -34.56
C GLY A 683 -1.85 0.07 -34.73
N ASP A 684 -3.03 -0.24 -34.21
CA ASP A 684 -4.31 0.46 -34.38
C ASP A 684 -4.95 0.89 -33.05
N GLY A 685 -4.17 0.86 -31.96
CA GLY A 685 -4.61 1.31 -30.64
C GLY A 685 -4.44 2.82 -30.39
N ALA A 686 -4.49 3.20 -29.10
CA ALA A 686 -4.32 4.59 -28.67
C ALA A 686 -3.13 4.77 -27.72
N LEU A 687 -2.31 5.80 -27.95
CA LEU A 687 -1.17 6.17 -27.13
C LEU A 687 -1.36 7.60 -26.59
N SER A 688 -1.48 7.74 -25.27
CA SER A 688 -1.58 9.02 -24.57
C SER A 688 -0.31 9.33 -23.80
N LEU A 689 0.14 10.58 -23.85
CA LEU A 689 1.27 11.07 -23.06
C LEU A 689 0.77 12.12 -22.04
N SER A 690 1.51 12.32 -20.95
CA SER A 690 1.33 13.47 -20.07
C SER A 690 1.74 14.77 -20.78
N ALA A 691 1.39 15.91 -20.18
CA ALA A 691 1.81 17.21 -20.69
C ALA A 691 3.33 17.31 -20.88
N ASP A 692 3.74 18.00 -21.95
CA ASP A 692 5.13 18.32 -22.28
C ASP A 692 6.02 17.09 -22.50
N LYS A 693 5.42 15.98 -22.98
CA LYS A 693 6.13 14.76 -23.37
C LYS A 693 6.00 14.43 -24.85
N ASP A 694 7.08 13.91 -25.40
CA ASP A 694 7.25 13.67 -26.82
C ASP A 694 7.20 12.18 -27.18
N ILE A 695 6.71 11.89 -28.38
CA ILE A 695 6.95 10.63 -29.08
C ILE A 695 8.09 10.90 -30.06
N VAL A 696 9.27 10.31 -29.81
CA VAL A 696 10.47 10.49 -30.63
C VAL A 696 10.70 9.24 -31.49
N ILE A 697 10.54 9.40 -32.80
CA ILE A 697 10.92 8.39 -33.79
C ILE A 697 12.39 8.63 -34.13
N GLY A 698 13.29 7.87 -33.48
CA GLY A 698 14.72 8.06 -33.61
C GLY A 698 15.29 7.70 -34.98
N ALA A 699 16.55 8.06 -35.22
CA ALA A 699 17.23 7.75 -36.48
C ALA A 699 17.21 6.25 -36.82
N GLY A 700 16.69 5.89 -38.00
CA GLY A 700 16.51 4.51 -38.44
C GLY A 700 15.39 3.73 -37.72
N ALA A 701 14.54 4.39 -36.92
CA ALA A 701 13.31 3.80 -36.39
C ALA A 701 12.14 3.96 -37.36
N THR A 702 11.12 3.11 -37.23
CA THR A 702 9.90 3.17 -38.06
C THR A 702 8.62 3.32 -37.23
N LEU A 703 7.80 4.31 -37.58
CA LEU A 703 6.40 4.37 -37.16
C LEU A 703 5.54 3.77 -38.28
N SER A 704 4.67 2.81 -37.96
CA SER A 704 3.80 2.16 -38.94
C SER A 704 2.41 1.90 -38.34
N PRO A 705 1.47 2.86 -38.38
CA PRO A 705 0.06 2.60 -38.06
C PRO A 705 -0.43 1.34 -38.79
N GLY A 706 -1.27 0.54 -38.15
CA GLY A 706 -1.76 -0.72 -38.72
C GLY A 706 -0.87 -1.95 -38.50
N ASN A 707 -1.14 -3.02 -39.25
CA ASN A 707 -0.47 -4.32 -39.08
C ASN A 707 0.81 -4.41 -39.92
N VAL A 708 1.93 -4.79 -39.30
CA VAL A 708 3.14 -5.13 -40.07
C VAL A 708 2.93 -6.49 -40.73
N SER A 709 2.88 -6.51 -42.07
CA SER A 709 2.58 -7.69 -42.89
C SER A 709 3.58 -8.85 -42.77
N SER A 710 4.72 -8.64 -42.11
CA SER A 710 5.71 -9.69 -41.80
C SER A 710 5.32 -10.60 -40.62
N LEU A 711 4.29 -10.26 -39.82
CA LEU A 711 4.03 -10.94 -38.54
C LEU A 711 2.94 -12.03 -38.56
N THR A 712 2.12 -12.13 -39.61
CA THR A 712 1.18 -13.28 -39.79
C THR A 712 0.87 -13.55 -41.27
N SER A 713 0.52 -14.79 -41.58
CA SER A 713 0.25 -15.26 -42.94
C SER A 713 -1.05 -14.68 -43.57
N ALA A 714 -0.85 -13.97 -44.68
CA ALA A 714 -1.68 -14.01 -45.90
C ALA A 714 -3.19 -13.68 -45.85
N SER A 715 -3.77 -13.09 -44.79
CA SER A 715 -5.24 -12.95 -44.70
C SER A 715 -5.85 -11.73 -43.99
N ARG A 716 -5.15 -10.57 -43.89
CA ARG A 716 -5.72 -9.32 -43.33
C ARG A 716 -5.53 -8.07 -44.20
N GLN A 717 -5.84 -8.19 -45.49
CA GLN A 717 -5.60 -7.16 -46.50
C GLN A 717 -6.76 -6.14 -46.65
N SER A 718 -7.48 -5.80 -45.57
CA SER A 718 -8.77 -5.06 -45.68
C SER A 718 -9.18 -4.13 -44.52
N GLN A 719 -8.28 -3.81 -43.57
CA GLN A 719 -8.63 -2.95 -42.43
C GLN A 719 -7.57 -1.87 -42.20
N ALA A 720 -8.00 -0.60 -42.25
CA ALA A 720 -7.15 0.57 -42.02
C ALA A 720 -6.56 0.60 -40.62
N GLY A 721 -5.25 0.80 -40.51
CA GLY A 721 -4.56 1.10 -39.27
C GLY A 721 -4.72 2.55 -38.85
N THR A 722 -5.53 2.82 -37.83
CA THR A 722 -5.65 4.16 -37.25
C THR A 722 -4.93 4.20 -35.91
N LEU A 723 -3.74 4.81 -35.86
CA LEU A 723 -3.04 5.06 -34.60
C LEU A 723 -3.55 6.37 -33.98
N THR A 724 -4.16 6.30 -32.80
CA THR A 724 -4.67 7.49 -32.10
C THR A 724 -3.64 8.01 -31.09
N LEU A 725 -3.29 9.29 -31.16
CA LEU A 725 -2.30 9.93 -30.30
C LEU A 725 -2.94 11.04 -29.44
N SER A 726 -2.77 10.98 -28.12
CA SER A 726 -3.20 12.04 -27.19
C SER A 726 -1.98 12.73 -26.60
N LEU A 727 -1.66 13.91 -27.11
CA LEU A 727 -0.58 14.77 -26.61
C LEU A 727 -1.17 15.99 -25.88
N ALA A 728 -0.37 16.60 -25.00
CA ALA A 728 -0.77 17.75 -24.20
C ALA A 728 0.41 18.71 -23.94
N GLY A 729 0.10 19.98 -23.66
CA GLY A 729 1.10 21.01 -23.47
C GLY A 729 1.94 21.24 -24.74
N SER A 730 3.26 21.24 -24.59
CA SER A 730 4.24 21.40 -25.67
C SER A 730 4.64 20.10 -26.40
N GLY A 731 4.09 18.95 -25.97
CA GLY A 731 4.47 17.62 -26.47
C GLY A 731 4.22 17.40 -27.98
N LYS A 732 5.13 16.69 -28.65
CA LYS A 732 5.18 16.48 -30.11
C LYS A 732 5.34 15.01 -30.48
N LEU A 733 4.80 14.64 -31.63
CA LEU A 733 5.36 13.57 -32.46
C LEU A 733 6.56 14.15 -33.23
N ARG A 734 7.77 13.80 -32.78
CA ARG A 734 9.04 14.25 -33.38
C ARG A 734 9.66 13.14 -34.22
N PHE A 735 10.03 13.48 -35.44
CA PHE A 735 10.83 12.63 -36.31
C PHE A 735 12.30 13.10 -36.27
N GLU A 736 13.24 12.18 -36.10
CA GLU A 736 14.68 12.46 -36.29
C GLU A 736 15.09 12.21 -37.75
N THR A 737 16.28 12.65 -38.13
CA THR A 737 16.86 12.35 -39.45
C THR A 737 16.94 10.83 -39.68
N ASP A 738 16.63 10.37 -40.90
CA ASP A 738 16.57 8.96 -41.28
C ASP A 738 15.52 8.11 -40.52
N SER A 739 14.60 8.73 -39.79
CA SER A 739 13.39 8.05 -39.31
C SER A 739 12.38 7.82 -40.45
N VAL A 740 11.50 6.82 -40.28
CA VAL A 740 10.53 6.40 -41.31
C VAL A 740 9.10 6.43 -40.77
N LEU A 741 8.17 7.04 -41.52
CA LEU A 741 6.74 6.80 -41.40
C LEU A 741 6.30 5.84 -42.53
N SER A 742 5.86 4.64 -42.18
CA SER A 742 5.35 3.63 -43.12
C SER A 742 3.83 3.61 -43.10
N LEU A 743 3.17 3.69 -44.27
CA LEU A 743 1.70 3.63 -44.39
C LEU A 743 1.28 2.68 -45.50
N ASP A 744 0.34 1.78 -45.21
CA ASP A 744 -0.41 1.01 -46.21
C ASP A 744 -1.61 1.84 -46.71
N LEU A 745 -1.60 2.20 -47.99
CA LEU A 745 -2.66 2.96 -48.64
C LEU A 745 -3.53 2.00 -49.47
N GLY A 746 -4.81 1.90 -49.14
CA GLY A 746 -5.79 1.16 -49.93
C GLY A 746 -6.46 2.03 -51.01
N ALA A 747 -7.48 1.46 -51.66
CA ALA A 747 -8.19 2.10 -52.76
C ALA A 747 -8.99 3.38 -52.36
N THR A 748 -9.15 3.68 -51.07
CA THR A 748 -9.75 4.93 -50.57
C THR A 748 -9.15 5.32 -49.22
N ASP A 749 -9.23 6.60 -48.83
CA ASP A 749 -8.78 7.08 -47.51
C ASP A 749 -9.41 6.32 -46.32
N ALA A 750 -10.62 5.79 -46.48
CA ALA A 750 -11.30 5.04 -45.42
C ALA A 750 -10.66 3.67 -45.13
N VAL A 751 -9.88 3.11 -46.06
CA VAL A 751 -9.18 1.83 -45.94
C VAL A 751 -7.65 1.99 -45.89
N SER A 752 -7.16 3.21 -45.65
CA SER A 752 -5.73 3.53 -45.57
C SER A 752 -5.28 3.87 -44.15
N ASP A 753 -4.04 3.51 -43.84
CA ASP A 753 -3.39 3.82 -42.58
C ASP A 753 -3.28 5.33 -42.34
N LYS A 754 -3.49 5.76 -41.08
CA LYS A 754 -3.44 7.18 -40.68
C LYS A 754 -3.12 7.36 -39.20
N ILE A 755 -2.66 8.56 -38.86
CA ILE A 755 -2.44 9.02 -37.47
C ILE A 755 -3.50 10.07 -37.13
N VAL A 756 -4.19 9.90 -36.00
CA VAL A 756 -5.24 10.83 -35.54
C VAL A 756 -4.84 11.38 -34.18
N PHE A 757 -4.70 12.70 -34.06
CA PHE A 757 -4.52 13.33 -32.76
C PHE A 757 -5.87 13.53 -32.08
N ALA A 758 -5.98 13.21 -30.79
CA ALA A 758 -7.25 13.24 -30.06
C ALA A 758 -7.82 14.66 -29.88
N THR A 759 -6.96 15.68 -29.97
CA THR A 759 -7.32 17.10 -29.95
C THR A 759 -6.62 17.83 -31.09
N THR A 760 -7.16 18.97 -31.54
CA THR A 760 -6.52 19.82 -32.55
C THR A 760 -5.41 20.65 -31.91
N GLY A 761 -4.22 20.63 -32.48
CA GLY A 761 -3.08 21.38 -31.96
C GLY A 761 -1.82 21.25 -32.80
N ASP A 762 -0.74 21.91 -32.36
CA ASP A 762 0.55 21.89 -33.03
C ASP A 762 1.35 20.68 -32.53
N TRP A 763 1.26 19.56 -33.25
CA TRP A 763 1.70 18.24 -32.76
C TRP A 763 2.91 17.63 -33.47
N LEU A 764 3.37 18.18 -34.58
CA LEU A 764 4.49 17.61 -35.34
C LEU A 764 5.79 18.39 -35.11
N ALA A 765 6.93 17.69 -35.15
CA ALA A 765 8.27 18.27 -35.13
C ALA A 765 9.26 17.43 -35.95
N GLY A 766 10.37 18.05 -36.39
CA GLY A 766 11.42 17.34 -37.13
C GLY A 766 11.11 17.07 -38.61
N GLY A 767 10.34 17.96 -39.24
CA GLY A 767 10.12 17.90 -40.69
C GLY A 767 11.43 18.08 -41.49
N GLY A 768 11.47 17.51 -42.68
CA GLY A 768 12.58 17.65 -43.65
C GLY A 768 13.75 16.67 -43.49
N GLY A 769 13.79 15.83 -42.44
CA GLY A 769 14.80 14.76 -42.26
C GLY A 769 14.24 13.33 -42.28
N ALA A 770 12.92 13.18 -42.35
CA ALA A 770 12.24 11.89 -42.26
C ALA A 770 11.77 11.37 -43.63
N THR A 771 11.66 10.05 -43.77
CA THR A 771 11.11 9.40 -44.97
C THR A 771 9.65 8.99 -44.77
N LEU A 772 8.79 9.32 -45.73
CA LEU A 772 7.45 8.73 -45.86
C LEU A 772 7.52 7.54 -46.83
N ALA A 773 7.32 6.33 -46.33
CA ALA A 773 7.33 5.10 -47.12
C ALA A 773 5.90 4.57 -47.32
N LEU A 774 5.47 4.53 -48.57
CA LEU A 774 4.12 4.11 -48.95
C LEU A 774 4.11 2.64 -49.39
N LYS A 775 2.98 1.97 -49.14
CA LYS A 775 2.70 0.58 -49.51
C LYS A 775 1.23 0.48 -49.94
N GLY A 776 0.83 -0.68 -50.44
CA GLY A 776 -0.58 -0.99 -50.71
C GLY A 776 -1.03 -0.77 -52.15
N ALA A 777 -2.35 -0.68 -52.32
CA ALA A 777 -3.03 -0.50 -53.60
C ALA A 777 -3.42 0.98 -53.78
N ILE A 778 -2.41 1.82 -54.02
CA ILE A 778 -2.56 3.28 -54.18
C ILE A 778 -3.43 3.59 -55.41
N ASP A 779 -4.53 4.32 -55.20
CA ASP A 779 -5.30 4.97 -56.25
C ASP A 779 -4.81 6.42 -56.38
N TYR A 780 -4.00 6.68 -57.42
CA TYR A 780 -3.43 8.00 -57.73
C TYR A 780 -4.48 9.07 -58.04
N GLY A 781 -5.75 8.70 -58.27
CA GLY A 781 -6.88 9.62 -58.39
C GLY A 781 -7.49 10.06 -57.04
N LYS A 782 -6.92 9.63 -55.91
CA LYS A 782 -7.42 9.95 -54.56
C LYS A 782 -6.45 10.82 -53.76
N THR A 783 -7.00 11.35 -52.68
CA THR A 783 -6.27 12.06 -51.63
C THR A 783 -6.40 11.28 -50.33
N TYR A 784 -5.30 11.13 -49.60
CA TYR A 784 -5.18 10.32 -48.39
C TYR A 784 -4.86 11.21 -47.19
N THR A 785 -5.51 10.96 -46.05
CA THR A 785 -5.31 11.71 -44.81
C THR A 785 -4.22 11.02 -43.98
N LEU A 786 -3.05 11.65 -43.86
CA LEU A 786 -1.89 11.10 -43.15
C LEU A 786 -1.96 11.43 -41.66
N PHE A 787 -2.16 12.71 -41.35
CA PHE A 787 -2.34 13.20 -40.00
C PHE A 787 -3.66 13.99 -39.92
N ARG A 788 -4.43 13.75 -38.87
CA ARG A 788 -5.68 14.46 -38.58
C ARG A 788 -5.58 15.23 -37.26
N ASN A 789 -6.21 16.41 -37.22
CA ASN A 789 -6.21 17.35 -36.09
C ASN A 789 -4.83 17.98 -35.81
N VAL A 790 -4.09 18.36 -36.85
CA VAL A 790 -2.76 18.99 -36.79
C VAL A 790 -2.79 20.43 -37.33
N THR A 791 -2.28 21.37 -36.52
CA THR A 791 -2.12 22.78 -36.87
C THR A 791 -0.68 23.21 -37.14
N THR A 792 0.30 22.31 -36.95
CA THR A 792 1.71 22.55 -37.29
C THR A 792 1.84 23.05 -38.72
N ALA A 793 2.54 24.17 -38.92
CA ALA A 793 2.76 24.75 -40.23
C ALA A 793 4.06 24.25 -40.88
N GLY A 794 4.05 24.04 -42.20
CA GLY A 794 5.25 23.75 -42.99
C GLY A 794 5.92 22.40 -42.71
N PHE A 795 5.21 21.42 -42.15
CA PHE A 795 5.78 20.08 -41.95
C PHE A 795 5.93 19.34 -43.29
N THR A 796 7.13 18.84 -43.55
CA THR A 796 7.51 18.11 -44.78
C THR A 796 8.27 16.84 -44.43
N PHE A 797 8.33 15.90 -45.38
CA PHE A 797 9.29 14.80 -45.35
C PHE A 797 10.48 15.14 -46.24
N GLU A 798 11.65 14.58 -45.97
CA GLU A 798 12.83 14.69 -46.83
C GLU A 798 12.57 14.03 -48.19
N ARG A 799 11.93 12.84 -48.15
CA ARG A 799 11.61 12.02 -49.32
C ARG A 799 10.31 11.24 -49.09
N ILE A 800 9.58 11.02 -50.18
CA ILE A 800 8.41 10.13 -50.23
C ILE A 800 8.78 8.97 -51.16
N THR A 801 8.52 7.73 -50.76
CA THR A 801 8.92 6.51 -51.50
C THR A 801 7.77 5.50 -51.56
N GLY A 802 7.87 4.48 -52.42
CA GLY A 802 6.89 3.39 -52.49
C GLY A 802 5.62 3.69 -53.30
N TYR A 803 5.71 4.65 -54.23
CA TYR A 803 4.67 4.97 -55.22
C TYR A 803 5.28 5.00 -56.64
N ASP A 804 4.45 5.06 -57.68
CA ASP A 804 4.87 5.19 -59.09
C ASP A 804 5.37 6.62 -59.38
N ASP A 805 6.56 6.93 -58.88
CA ASP A 805 7.30 8.18 -59.08
C ASP A 805 7.72 8.42 -60.54
N SER A 806 7.64 7.39 -61.38
CA SER A 806 7.82 7.51 -62.83
C SER A 806 6.65 8.18 -63.55
N ARG A 807 5.45 8.16 -62.95
CA ARG A 807 4.20 8.70 -63.54
C ARG A 807 3.50 9.73 -62.68
N TYR A 808 3.87 9.88 -61.42
CA TYR A 808 3.22 10.78 -60.48
C TYR A 808 4.22 11.55 -59.63
N ILE A 809 3.79 12.69 -59.11
CA ILE A 809 4.50 13.49 -58.11
C ILE A 809 3.62 13.50 -56.86
N ALA A 810 4.13 12.96 -55.77
CA ALA A 810 3.49 13.01 -54.46
C ALA A 810 3.50 14.46 -53.91
N ARG A 811 2.34 14.95 -53.45
CA ARG A 811 2.18 16.27 -52.83
C ARG A 811 1.56 16.13 -51.44
N LEU A 812 2.27 16.61 -50.42
CA LEU A 812 1.79 16.69 -49.05
C LEU A 812 1.36 18.14 -48.76
N GLU A 813 0.08 18.34 -48.46
CA GLU A 813 -0.51 19.67 -48.22
C GLU A 813 -1.36 19.65 -46.95
N ARG A 814 -1.34 20.75 -46.18
CA ARG A 814 -2.23 20.93 -45.02
C ARG A 814 -3.55 21.56 -45.48
N VAL A 815 -4.66 20.85 -45.30
CA VAL A 815 -6.02 21.25 -45.69
C VAL A 815 -6.90 21.30 -44.44
N GLY A 816 -7.20 22.51 -43.97
CA GLY A 816 -7.82 22.67 -42.64
C GLY A 816 -6.85 22.15 -41.57
N ASP A 817 -7.32 21.26 -40.69
CA ASP A 817 -6.51 20.62 -39.66
C ASP A 817 -6.01 19.21 -40.05
N ASP A 818 -6.03 18.87 -41.34
CA ASP A 818 -5.52 17.60 -41.86
C ASP A 818 -4.27 17.82 -42.70
N TYR A 819 -3.27 16.95 -42.56
CA TYR A 819 -2.21 16.78 -43.57
C TYR A 819 -2.63 15.68 -44.56
N ARG A 820 -2.68 16.05 -45.84
CA ARG A 820 -3.22 15.23 -46.91
C ARG A 820 -2.18 15.00 -48.02
N LEU A 821 -2.07 13.76 -48.45
CA LEU A 821 -1.25 13.32 -49.56
C LEU A 821 -2.12 13.17 -50.82
N GLY A 822 -1.80 13.91 -51.87
CA GLY A 822 -2.34 13.72 -53.21
C GLY A 822 -1.24 13.36 -54.20
N PHE A 823 -1.65 12.93 -55.39
CA PHE A 823 -0.74 12.64 -56.50
C PHE A 823 -1.13 13.50 -57.71
N ALA A 824 -0.16 14.24 -58.25
CA ALA A 824 -0.29 14.90 -59.55
C ALA A 824 0.37 14.01 -60.62
N ALA A 825 -0.13 13.98 -61.85
CA ALA A 825 0.59 13.30 -62.93
C ALA A 825 1.96 13.96 -63.14
N ALA A 826 3.03 13.16 -63.13
CA ALA A 826 4.35 13.61 -63.51
C ALA A 826 4.33 13.98 -64.99
N PHE A 827 4.85 15.14 -65.32
CA PHE A 827 5.02 15.54 -66.71
C PHE A 827 6.27 14.83 -67.28
N VAL A 828 6.06 13.62 -67.78
CA VAL A 828 7.11 12.78 -68.36
C VAL A 828 7.41 13.25 -69.77
N VAL A 829 8.68 13.56 -70.03
CA VAL A 829 9.22 13.92 -71.34
C VAL A 829 10.41 13.01 -71.59
N SER A 830 10.56 12.45 -72.79
CA SER A 830 11.69 11.58 -73.09
C SER A 830 12.99 12.39 -73.16
N LYS A 831 14.13 11.77 -72.86
CA LYS A 831 15.45 12.44 -72.93
C LYS A 831 15.75 12.97 -74.35
N GLU A 832 15.24 12.29 -75.37
CA GLU A 832 15.32 12.64 -76.79
C GLU A 832 14.47 13.87 -77.13
N GLU A 833 13.35 14.08 -76.42
CA GLU A 833 12.48 15.24 -76.60
C GLU A 833 13.06 16.53 -75.98
N VAL A 834 13.93 16.41 -74.96
CA VAL A 834 14.66 17.56 -74.40
C VAL A 834 15.88 17.88 -75.27
N PHE A 835 15.97 19.11 -75.77
CA PHE A 835 17.07 19.60 -76.62
C PHE A 835 18.23 20.17 -75.80
N VAL A 836 17.92 20.96 -74.76
CA VAL A 836 18.88 21.45 -73.76
C VAL A 836 18.14 21.70 -72.44
N ASP A 837 18.78 21.38 -71.31
CA ASP A 837 18.28 21.73 -69.99
C ASP A 837 19.43 22.29 -69.15
N TYR A 838 19.48 23.63 -69.02
CA TYR A 838 20.60 24.30 -68.35
C TYR A 838 20.40 24.32 -66.84
N LEU A 839 21.29 23.60 -66.14
CA LEU A 839 21.55 23.71 -64.71
C LEU A 839 22.39 24.97 -64.45
N PHE A 840 22.01 25.72 -63.42
CA PHE A 840 22.64 27.00 -63.05
C PHE A 840 23.55 26.73 -61.86
N ASP A 841 24.86 26.69 -62.08
CA ASP A 841 25.84 26.43 -61.02
C ASP A 841 26.31 27.75 -60.38
N PRO A 842 25.99 28.00 -59.09
CA PRO A 842 26.41 29.21 -58.39
C PRO A 842 27.85 29.15 -57.85
N ALA A 843 28.44 27.95 -57.74
CA ALA A 843 29.80 27.76 -57.26
C ALA A 843 30.81 28.03 -58.39
N ASP A 844 30.62 27.40 -59.54
CA ASP A 844 31.46 27.57 -60.73
C ASP A 844 31.04 28.75 -61.61
N ARG A 845 29.86 29.33 -61.35
CA ARG A 845 29.23 30.42 -62.14
C ARG A 845 29.11 30.05 -63.63
N MET A 846 28.60 28.85 -63.86
CA MET A 846 28.46 28.22 -65.17
C MET A 846 27.02 27.77 -65.41
N LEU A 847 26.58 27.80 -66.66
CA LEU A 847 25.44 27.00 -67.11
C LEU A 847 25.95 25.67 -67.65
N HIS A 848 25.49 24.56 -67.07
CA HIS A 848 25.79 23.20 -67.55
C HIS A 848 24.54 22.59 -68.17
N ASP A 849 24.62 21.98 -69.35
CA ASP A 849 23.52 21.13 -69.82
C ASP A 849 23.46 19.86 -68.97
N ARG A 850 22.28 19.48 -68.47
CA ARG A 850 22.09 18.33 -67.56
C ARG A 850 22.70 17.01 -68.08
N TRP A 851 22.83 16.85 -69.40
CA TRP A 851 23.40 15.65 -70.03
C TRP A 851 24.70 15.92 -70.80
N ALA A 852 25.34 17.08 -70.58
CA ALA A 852 26.56 17.52 -71.26
C ALA A 852 26.50 17.45 -72.81
N ARG A 853 25.29 17.55 -73.39
CA ARG A 853 25.07 17.60 -74.85
C ARG A 853 25.45 18.95 -75.45
N GLN A 854 25.43 20.01 -74.63
CA GLN A 854 25.87 21.35 -74.97
C GLN A 854 27.06 21.76 -74.11
N PRO A 855 28.04 22.53 -74.64
CA PRO A 855 29.18 22.98 -73.86
C PRO A 855 28.74 23.96 -72.76
N SER A 856 29.37 23.82 -71.58
CA SER A 856 29.19 24.69 -70.42
C SER A 856 29.45 26.17 -70.77
N ARG A 857 28.66 27.09 -70.19
CA ARG A 857 28.72 28.53 -70.51
C ARG A 857 29.08 29.36 -69.29
N PRO A 858 30.12 30.22 -69.35
CA PRO A 858 30.38 31.20 -68.31
C PRO A 858 29.17 32.12 -68.10
N ALA A 859 28.71 32.20 -66.86
CA ALA A 859 27.53 32.94 -66.44
C ALA A 859 27.81 33.65 -65.10
N PRO A 860 28.65 34.70 -65.09
CA PRO A 860 29.17 35.32 -63.85
C PRO A 860 28.10 35.96 -62.96
N GLY A 861 26.88 36.12 -63.46
CA GLY A 861 25.73 36.63 -62.72
C GLY A 861 24.86 35.57 -62.03
N ILE A 862 25.25 34.29 -62.00
CA ILE A 862 24.51 33.28 -61.22
C ILE A 862 24.69 33.55 -59.72
N ILE A 863 23.57 33.56 -58.99
CA ILE A 863 23.46 33.76 -57.55
C ILE A 863 22.90 32.51 -56.85
N THR A 864 23.07 32.43 -55.53
CA THR A 864 22.65 31.25 -54.75
C THR A 864 21.14 31.25 -54.46
N VAL A 865 20.64 30.11 -53.96
CA VAL A 865 19.27 29.99 -53.41
C VAL A 865 19.02 31.00 -52.29
N ALA A 866 20.00 31.27 -51.43
CA ALA A 866 19.85 32.23 -50.32
C ALA A 866 19.69 33.68 -50.83
N ASP A 867 20.34 34.03 -51.94
CA ASP A 867 20.27 35.36 -52.54
C ASP A 867 19.04 35.56 -53.43
N SER A 868 18.50 34.47 -54.01
CA SER A 868 17.29 34.52 -54.83
C SER A 868 16.02 34.31 -54.02
N GLY A 869 16.06 33.61 -52.89
CA GLY A 869 14.93 33.21 -52.07
C GLY A 869 14.41 31.79 -52.34
N ASP A 870 14.67 31.21 -53.52
CA ASP A 870 14.04 29.95 -53.94
C ASP A 870 14.97 28.99 -54.75
N LEU A 871 15.91 29.51 -55.55
CA LEU A 871 16.59 28.76 -56.63
C LEU A 871 18.01 29.29 -56.95
N PRO A 872 18.95 28.48 -57.49
CA PRO A 872 20.06 29.02 -58.25
C PRO A 872 19.52 29.76 -59.48
N ALA A 873 19.91 31.03 -59.67
CA ALA A 873 19.32 31.88 -60.70
C ALA A 873 20.36 32.82 -61.32
N LEU A 874 20.22 33.12 -62.62
CA LEU A 874 20.99 34.16 -63.29
C LEU A 874 20.36 35.52 -63.03
N ARG A 875 21.14 36.44 -62.46
CA ARG A 875 20.89 37.89 -62.50
C ARG A 875 21.73 38.48 -63.65
N PRO A 876 21.11 38.91 -64.77
CA PRO A 876 21.86 39.46 -65.90
C PRO A 876 22.65 40.71 -65.49
N GLN A 877 23.86 40.85 -66.03
CA GLN A 877 24.69 42.03 -65.85
C GLN A 877 24.56 42.95 -67.07
N ALA A 878 24.41 44.25 -66.84
CA ALA A 878 24.24 45.23 -67.91
C ALA A 878 25.45 45.20 -68.87
N GLY A 879 25.19 45.05 -70.18
CA GLY A 879 26.23 44.92 -71.19
C GLY A 879 26.95 43.56 -71.27
N GLN A 880 26.62 42.59 -70.40
CA GLN A 880 27.22 41.25 -70.41
C GLN A 880 26.16 40.14 -70.55
N PRO A 881 25.70 39.85 -71.79
CA PRO A 881 24.85 38.68 -72.06
C PRO A 881 25.56 37.38 -71.75
N VAL A 882 24.83 36.39 -71.24
CA VAL A 882 25.32 35.00 -71.23
C VAL A 882 25.17 34.44 -72.65
N GLN A 883 26.28 34.34 -73.37
CA GLN A 883 26.30 33.93 -74.77
C GLN A 883 26.15 32.40 -74.93
N LEU A 884 25.09 32.00 -75.63
CA LEU A 884 24.79 30.62 -76.02
C LEU A 884 25.30 30.29 -77.43
N THR A 885 26.32 31.01 -77.94
CA THR A 885 26.96 30.86 -79.27
C THR A 885 27.08 29.40 -79.71
N VAL A 886 26.71 29.07 -80.95
CA VAL A 886 26.65 27.70 -81.53
C VAL A 886 25.45 26.84 -81.06
N LEU A 887 24.59 27.29 -80.14
CA LEU A 887 23.32 26.62 -79.82
C LEU A 887 22.28 26.85 -80.95
N ASP A 888 22.21 25.95 -81.93
CA ASP A 888 21.22 26.03 -83.01
C ASP A 888 19.89 25.37 -82.59
N LEU A 889 18.93 26.17 -82.10
CA LEU A 889 17.64 25.65 -81.64
C LEU A 889 16.87 24.86 -82.72
N PRO A 890 16.00 23.90 -82.34
CA PRO A 890 15.21 23.10 -83.28
C PRO A 890 14.44 23.96 -84.30
N ALA A 891 14.58 23.59 -85.58
CA ALA A 891 13.86 24.19 -86.70
C ALA A 891 12.41 23.66 -86.85
N GLY A 892 12.08 22.55 -86.19
CA GLY A 892 10.75 21.96 -86.17
C GLY A 892 9.84 22.59 -85.10
N PRO A 893 8.81 21.84 -84.67
CA PRO A 893 8.09 22.16 -83.45
C PRO A 893 9.04 22.29 -82.27
N LEU A 894 8.74 23.20 -81.34
CA LEU A 894 9.54 23.41 -80.14
C LEU A 894 8.72 23.95 -78.99
N THR A 895 9.20 23.69 -77.78
CA THR A 895 8.75 24.35 -76.56
C THR A 895 9.97 24.88 -75.82
N LEU A 896 9.93 26.14 -75.42
CA LEU A 896 10.92 26.77 -74.57
C LEU A 896 10.26 27.14 -73.25
N SER A 897 10.91 26.84 -72.13
CA SER A 897 10.42 27.05 -70.77
C SER A 897 11.50 27.69 -69.92
N LEU A 898 11.12 28.68 -69.11
CA LEU A 898 11.97 29.22 -68.04
C LEU A 898 11.12 29.92 -66.98
N TRP A 899 11.72 30.13 -65.81
CA TRP A 899 11.15 30.97 -64.76
C TRP A 899 11.83 32.34 -64.73
N VAL A 900 11.06 33.40 -64.54
CA VAL A 900 11.58 34.76 -64.34
C VAL A 900 11.02 35.41 -63.09
N ARG A 901 11.80 36.29 -62.48
CA ARG A 901 11.33 37.26 -61.48
C ARG A 901 11.82 38.65 -61.87
N PRO A 902 11.00 39.47 -62.56
CA PRO A 902 11.34 40.85 -62.89
C PRO A 902 11.51 41.70 -61.62
N ASP A 903 12.55 42.52 -61.55
CA ASP A 903 12.76 43.39 -60.38
C ASP A 903 11.76 44.57 -60.40
N PRO A 904 11.20 44.98 -59.24
CA PRO A 904 10.46 46.22 -59.10
C PRO A 904 11.41 47.41 -58.87
N PRO A 905 11.17 48.60 -59.47
CA PRO A 905 10.12 48.91 -60.44
C PRO A 905 10.47 48.47 -61.87
N LEU A 906 9.45 48.15 -62.68
CA LEU A 906 9.64 47.78 -64.08
C LEU A 906 10.17 48.95 -64.93
N SER A 907 11.22 48.70 -65.71
CA SER A 907 11.79 49.66 -66.66
C SER A 907 10.88 49.89 -67.87
N THR A 908 10.70 51.15 -68.28
CA THR A 908 9.96 51.54 -69.50
C THR A 908 10.78 51.36 -70.79
N ALA A 909 12.07 51.04 -70.68
CA ALA A 909 12.87 50.59 -71.82
C ALA A 909 12.51 49.13 -72.19
N PRO A 910 12.56 48.74 -73.48
CA PRO A 910 12.41 47.35 -73.85
C PRO A 910 13.52 46.50 -73.21
N GLN A 911 13.19 45.27 -72.83
CA GLN A 911 14.10 44.33 -72.18
C GLN A 911 14.06 42.97 -72.89
N ILE A 912 15.20 42.29 -72.97
CA ILE A 912 15.32 40.97 -73.61
C ILE A 912 15.75 39.92 -72.59
N ILE A 913 14.86 38.97 -72.31
CA ILE A 913 15.09 37.83 -71.42
C ILE A 913 15.91 36.77 -72.16
N ARG A 914 15.58 36.55 -73.44
CA ARG A 914 16.25 35.59 -74.31
C ARG A 914 16.29 36.14 -75.74
N ALA A 915 17.49 36.31 -76.30
CA ALA A 915 17.70 36.69 -77.70
C ALA A 915 18.02 35.46 -78.56
N GLY A 916 17.53 35.43 -79.79
CA GLY A 916 17.94 34.42 -80.77
C GLY A 916 17.22 34.46 -82.10
N ASN A 917 17.74 33.67 -83.04
CA ASN A 917 17.31 33.56 -84.43
C ASN A 917 16.00 32.77 -84.59
N VAL A 918 15.72 31.85 -83.67
CA VAL A 918 14.52 30.99 -83.71
C VAL A 918 13.39 31.58 -82.87
N VAL A 919 13.70 32.08 -81.67
CA VAL A 919 12.75 32.76 -80.76
C VAL A 919 13.48 33.86 -80.00
N THR A 920 12.91 35.06 -79.96
CA THR A 920 13.27 36.12 -79.01
C THR A 920 12.12 36.36 -78.04
N LEU A 921 12.42 36.40 -76.73
CA LEU A 921 11.47 36.61 -75.63
C LEU A 921 11.92 37.81 -74.79
N GLY A 922 11.00 38.71 -74.48
CA GLY A 922 11.31 39.94 -73.75
C GLY A 922 10.09 40.66 -73.18
N ILE A 923 10.31 41.88 -72.72
CA ILE A 923 9.27 42.79 -72.20
C ILE A 923 9.22 44.01 -73.13
N ASP A 924 8.00 44.36 -73.59
CA ASP A 924 7.79 45.54 -74.43
C ASP A 924 7.84 46.85 -73.61
N LYS A 925 7.94 48.00 -74.29
CA LYS A 925 7.92 49.33 -73.66
C LYS A 925 6.65 49.65 -72.85
N ASN A 926 5.63 48.80 -72.91
CA ASN A 926 4.37 48.92 -72.18
C ASN A 926 4.31 47.93 -71.01
N ASN A 927 5.44 47.33 -70.61
CA ASN A 927 5.55 46.33 -69.55
C ASN A 927 4.70 45.07 -69.78
N ARG A 928 4.69 44.54 -71.00
CA ARG A 928 4.04 43.26 -71.33
C ARG A 928 5.05 42.28 -71.91
N TYR A 929 4.95 41.00 -71.55
CA TYR A 929 5.75 39.97 -72.18
C TYR A 929 5.43 39.86 -73.68
N HIS A 930 6.47 39.77 -74.50
CA HIS A 930 6.34 39.54 -75.94
C HIS A 930 7.29 38.44 -76.39
N VAL A 931 6.86 37.68 -77.39
CA VAL A 931 7.68 36.69 -78.08
C VAL A 931 7.65 36.97 -79.58
N SER A 932 8.81 36.88 -80.23
CA SER A 932 8.97 37.15 -81.65
C SER A 932 9.76 36.05 -82.36
N ARG A 933 9.31 35.65 -83.55
CA ARG A 933 9.97 34.73 -84.47
C ARG A 933 9.77 35.20 -85.91
N SER A 934 10.75 35.03 -86.78
CA SER A 934 10.57 35.33 -88.21
C SER A 934 9.83 34.20 -88.94
N ASN A 935 8.88 34.56 -89.81
CA ASN A 935 8.24 33.64 -90.74
C ASN A 935 9.14 33.33 -91.96
N ASP A 936 8.72 32.44 -92.87
CA ASP A 936 9.49 32.10 -94.09
C ASP A 936 9.92 33.32 -94.93
N ASP A 937 9.11 34.39 -94.99
CA ASP A 937 9.42 35.66 -95.68
C ASP A 937 10.47 36.52 -94.95
N ARG A 938 11.07 36.02 -93.86
CA ARG A 938 11.99 36.72 -92.95
C ARG A 938 11.36 37.91 -92.23
N ARG A 939 10.03 37.96 -92.10
CA ARG A 939 9.32 39.03 -91.38
C ARG A 939 9.07 38.61 -89.92
N PRO A 940 9.48 39.42 -88.92
CA PRO A 940 9.21 39.12 -87.52
C PRO A 940 7.69 39.10 -87.28
N GLN A 941 7.20 38.00 -86.73
CA GLN A 941 5.86 37.82 -86.20
C GLN A 941 5.97 37.87 -84.67
N THR A 942 5.25 38.79 -84.05
CA THR A 942 5.33 39.02 -82.59
C THR A 942 3.98 38.78 -81.95
N ALA A 943 3.92 37.86 -80.98
CA ALA A 943 2.79 37.73 -80.06
C ALA A 943 3.11 38.54 -78.79
N VAL A 944 2.18 39.39 -78.35
CA VAL A 944 2.33 40.21 -77.13
C VAL A 944 1.21 39.87 -76.17
N ALA A 945 1.54 39.60 -74.91
CA ALA A 945 0.57 39.32 -73.86
C ALA A 945 -0.45 40.46 -73.73
N SER A 946 -1.70 40.10 -73.44
CA SER A 946 -2.75 41.07 -73.12
C SER A 946 -2.59 41.66 -71.71
N VAL A 947 -1.99 40.90 -70.78
CA VAL A 947 -1.73 41.28 -69.39
C VAL A 947 -0.35 41.92 -69.20
N PRO A 948 -0.20 42.88 -68.25
CA PRO A 948 1.11 43.39 -67.85
C PRO A 948 1.93 42.35 -67.08
N VAL A 949 3.24 42.59 -67.02
CA VAL A 949 4.22 41.85 -66.22
C VAL A 949 4.00 42.10 -64.72
N GLU A 950 4.15 41.07 -63.88
CA GLU A 950 4.07 41.19 -62.43
C GLU A 950 5.47 41.17 -61.80
N SER A 951 6.01 42.35 -61.48
CA SER A 951 7.32 42.47 -60.83
C SER A 951 7.33 41.93 -59.40
N GLY A 952 8.46 41.35 -58.98
CA GLY A 952 8.70 40.93 -57.60
C GLY A 952 8.26 39.51 -57.25
N ARG A 953 7.53 38.81 -58.13
CA ARG A 953 7.21 37.37 -57.98
C ARG A 953 7.80 36.52 -59.10
N TRP A 954 8.02 35.24 -58.83
CA TRP A 954 8.31 34.27 -59.88
C TRP A 954 7.09 34.09 -60.79
N GLN A 955 7.35 34.05 -62.09
CA GLN A 955 6.39 33.74 -63.15
C GLN A 955 6.99 32.67 -64.06
N HIS A 956 6.21 31.65 -64.40
CA HIS A 956 6.61 30.66 -65.40
C HIS A 956 6.29 31.21 -66.79
N LEU A 957 7.29 31.22 -67.69
CA LEU A 957 7.11 31.59 -69.09
C LEU A 957 7.38 30.38 -69.97
N ALA A 958 6.43 30.06 -70.84
CA ALA A 958 6.64 29.11 -71.90
C ALA A 958 6.27 29.66 -73.28
N VAL A 959 7.04 29.26 -74.28
CA VAL A 959 6.82 29.59 -75.69
C VAL A 959 6.71 28.29 -76.45
N THR A 960 5.63 28.09 -77.20
CA THR A 960 5.49 26.96 -78.13
C THR A 960 5.45 27.44 -79.58
N HIS A 961 5.95 26.59 -80.49
CA HIS A 961 5.74 26.75 -81.92
C HIS A 961 5.47 25.37 -82.52
N ASP A 962 4.37 25.23 -83.26
CA ASP A 962 3.89 23.98 -83.88
C ASP A 962 4.30 23.84 -85.37
N GLY A 963 5.07 24.82 -85.90
CA GLY A 963 5.38 24.96 -87.33
C GLY A 963 4.53 26.03 -88.06
N VAL A 964 3.39 26.42 -87.50
CA VAL A 964 2.35 27.30 -88.09
C VAL A 964 2.04 28.51 -87.23
N SER A 965 2.10 28.37 -85.90
CA SER A 965 1.62 29.29 -84.88
C SER A 965 2.67 29.45 -83.78
N LEU A 966 2.91 30.68 -83.34
CA LEU A 966 3.73 31.01 -82.17
C LEU A 966 2.78 31.30 -81.00
N ALA A 967 3.00 30.69 -79.84
CA ALA A 967 2.19 30.92 -78.64
C ALA A 967 3.08 31.25 -77.43
N LEU A 968 2.58 32.14 -76.57
CA LEU A 968 3.19 32.56 -75.32
C LEU A 968 2.25 32.22 -74.17
N TYR A 969 2.79 31.58 -73.14
CA TYR A 969 2.10 31.18 -71.92
C TYR A 969 2.74 31.85 -70.72
N ILE A 970 1.92 32.25 -69.74
CA ILE A 970 2.32 32.80 -68.45
C ILE A 970 1.63 31.97 -67.37
N ASP A 971 2.38 31.47 -66.38
CA ASP A 971 1.89 30.64 -65.28
C ASP A 971 0.97 29.49 -65.77
N GLY A 972 1.41 28.81 -66.84
CA GLY A 972 0.70 27.68 -67.47
C GLY A 972 -0.49 28.05 -68.36
N ARG A 973 -0.85 29.33 -68.49
CA ARG A 973 -2.03 29.79 -69.24
C ARG A 973 -1.65 30.53 -70.53
N LEU A 974 -2.38 30.30 -71.62
CA LEU A 974 -2.15 30.97 -72.90
C LEU A 974 -2.40 32.48 -72.76
N ALA A 975 -1.35 33.27 -72.99
CA ALA A 975 -1.35 34.73 -72.84
C ALA A 975 -1.39 35.48 -74.18
N ALA A 976 -0.82 34.90 -75.24
CA ALA A 976 -0.88 35.42 -76.61
C ALA A 976 -0.59 34.34 -77.65
N THR A 977 -1.07 34.52 -78.88
CA THR A 977 -0.69 33.72 -80.04
C THR A 977 -0.63 34.57 -81.31
N GLN A 978 0.21 34.16 -82.26
CA GLN A 978 0.39 34.82 -83.55
C GLN A 978 0.68 33.77 -84.63
N ALA A 979 0.03 33.88 -85.80
CA ALA A 979 0.33 33.03 -86.95
C ALA A 979 1.77 33.31 -87.45
N CYS A 980 2.60 32.26 -87.53
CA CYS A 980 4.01 32.35 -87.89
C CYS A 980 4.46 31.06 -88.58
N ARG A 981 4.18 30.92 -89.88
CA ARG A 981 4.62 29.78 -90.68
C ARG A 981 6.12 29.81 -90.94
N GLY A 982 6.76 28.65 -90.86
CA GLY A 982 8.08 28.44 -91.49
C GLY A 982 9.10 27.68 -90.66
N ARG A 983 9.97 26.94 -91.34
CA ARG A 983 10.89 25.98 -90.69
C ARG A 983 12.22 26.61 -90.26
N LYS A 984 12.79 27.57 -91.01
CA LYS A 984 13.92 28.38 -90.53
C LYS A 984 14.18 29.59 -91.41
N THR A 985 14.41 30.76 -90.81
CA THR A 985 15.15 31.85 -91.47
C THR A 985 16.48 32.09 -90.76
N SER A 986 17.52 31.38 -91.19
CA SER A 986 18.88 31.63 -90.71
C SER A 986 19.44 32.91 -91.35
N GLY A 987 19.09 34.06 -90.77
CA GLY A 987 19.94 35.25 -90.82
C GLY A 987 21.24 34.98 -90.05
N ARG A 988 22.36 35.56 -90.45
CA ARG A 988 23.68 35.27 -89.83
C ARG A 988 24.01 36.16 -88.62
N ASP A 989 23.06 36.98 -88.17
CA ASP A 989 23.39 38.24 -87.48
C ASP A 989 22.90 38.33 -86.03
N SER A 990 22.27 37.29 -85.46
CA SER A 990 21.87 37.25 -84.05
C SER A 990 22.66 36.20 -83.27
N VAL A 991 23.34 36.62 -82.19
CA VAL A 991 23.92 35.71 -81.19
C VAL A 991 22.82 35.27 -80.23
N GLU A 992 22.68 33.95 -80.04
CA GLU A 992 21.81 33.38 -79.00
C GLU A 992 22.32 33.80 -77.62
N ALA A 993 21.46 34.40 -76.78
CA ALA A 993 21.88 34.96 -75.50
C ALA A 993 20.75 34.96 -74.45
N LEU A 994 21.14 34.90 -73.17
CA LEU A 994 20.24 35.13 -72.03
C LEU A 994 20.54 36.47 -71.35
N GLY A 995 19.48 37.14 -70.91
CA GLY A 995 19.52 38.35 -70.09
C GLY A 995 19.75 39.67 -70.82
N SER A 996 20.03 39.67 -72.13
CA SER A 996 20.03 40.86 -73.01
C SER A 996 20.05 40.42 -74.48
N ARG A 997 20.07 41.37 -75.43
CA ARG A 997 20.47 41.08 -76.81
C ARG A 997 21.92 40.57 -76.85
N GLY A 998 22.29 39.84 -77.91
CA GLY A 998 23.67 39.36 -78.11
C GLY A 998 24.76 40.45 -78.11
N THR A 999 24.38 41.72 -78.30
CA THR A 999 25.26 42.91 -78.22
C THR A 999 25.30 43.58 -76.83
N GLY A 1000 24.58 43.04 -75.83
CA GLY A 1000 24.44 43.64 -74.49
C GLY A 1000 23.41 44.76 -74.37
N LEU A 1001 22.69 45.09 -75.45
CA LEU A 1001 21.59 46.04 -75.46
C LEU A 1001 20.30 45.43 -74.89
N ASP A 1002 19.39 46.28 -74.42
CA ASP A 1002 18.09 45.92 -73.82
C ASP A 1002 18.21 44.85 -72.72
N PRO A 1003 18.99 45.09 -71.64
CA PRO A 1003 19.17 44.12 -70.56
C PRO A 1003 17.88 43.85 -69.79
N PHE A 1004 17.70 42.60 -69.36
CA PHE A 1004 16.62 42.21 -68.47
C PHE A 1004 16.97 42.49 -67.01
N HIS A 1005 16.11 43.25 -66.34
CA HIS A 1005 16.22 43.58 -64.92
C HIS A 1005 15.39 42.59 -64.10
N GLY A 1006 16.02 41.51 -63.65
CA GLY A 1006 15.38 40.47 -62.85
C GLY A 1006 16.25 39.22 -62.69
N LEU A 1007 15.62 38.13 -62.25
CA LEU A 1007 16.21 36.79 -62.18
C LEU A 1007 15.65 35.89 -63.27
N ILE A 1008 16.48 34.97 -63.77
CA ILE A 1008 16.13 33.90 -64.72
C ILE A 1008 16.57 32.56 -64.12
N ALA A 1009 15.72 31.54 -64.14
CA ALA A 1009 16.03 30.19 -63.65
C ALA A 1009 15.42 29.08 -64.54
N ALA A 1010 15.94 27.85 -64.42
CA ALA A 1010 15.44 26.64 -65.07
C ALA A 1010 15.10 26.79 -66.56
N TYR A 1011 16.11 27.20 -67.35
CA TYR A 1011 15.99 27.34 -68.79
C TYR A 1011 16.07 25.97 -69.48
N THR A 1012 14.97 25.55 -70.09
CA THR A 1012 14.85 24.26 -70.80
C THR A 1012 14.25 24.50 -72.19
N VAL A 1013 14.74 23.78 -73.20
CA VAL A 1013 14.14 23.73 -74.54
C VAL A 1013 13.90 22.29 -74.96
N TYR A 1014 12.72 22.05 -75.51
CA TYR A 1014 12.23 20.78 -76.03
C TYR A 1014 12.06 20.88 -77.55
N ASN A 1015 12.29 19.78 -78.27
CA ASN A 1015 12.14 19.69 -79.73
C ASN A 1015 10.73 19.24 -80.16
N ARG A 1016 9.74 19.43 -79.28
CA ARG A 1016 8.31 19.16 -79.47
C ARG A 1016 7.47 20.35 -79.03
N ASP A 1017 6.36 20.58 -79.72
CA ASP A 1017 5.28 21.47 -79.27
C ASP A 1017 4.45 20.81 -78.16
N PHE A 1018 4.39 21.47 -77.00
CA PHE A 1018 3.58 21.03 -75.88
C PHE A 1018 2.16 21.60 -75.99
N THR A 1019 1.18 20.76 -75.72
CA THR A 1019 -0.22 21.15 -75.62
C THR A 1019 -0.45 22.08 -74.42
N ALA A 1020 -1.56 22.82 -74.40
CA ALA A 1020 -1.88 23.70 -73.27
C ALA A 1020 -1.97 22.96 -71.92
N ALA A 1021 -2.36 21.68 -71.90
CA ALA A 1021 -2.40 20.87 -70.69
C ALA A 1021 -0.98 20.48 -70.20
N GLU A 1022 -0.07 20.18 -71.12
CA GLU A 1022 1.34 19.90 -70.82
C GLU A 1022 2.07 21.16 -70.35
N ILE A 1023 1.79 22.33 -70.94
CA ILE A 1023 2.30 23.61 -70.44
C ILE A 1023 1.76 23.93 -69.05
N ALA A 1024 0.48 23.66 -68.78
CA ALA A 1024 -0.10 23.81 -67.45
C ALA A 1024 0.54 22.86 -66.43
N ALA A 1025 0.84 21.62 -66.81
CA ALA A 1025 1.57 20.68 -65.95
C ALA A 1025 3.03 21.12 -65.71
N LEU A 1026 3.73 21.58 -66.76
CA LEU A 1026 5.10 22.08 -66.68
C LEU A 1026 5.22 23.30 -65.75
N ALA A 1027 4.22 24.20 -65.75
CA ALA A 1027 4.15 25.34 -64.83
C ALA A 1027 3.94 24.94 -63.36
N GLN A 1028 3.51 23.71 -63.08
CA GLN A 1028 3.34 23.17 -61.72
C GLN A 1028 4.60 22.45 -61.20
N ILE A 1029 5.62 22.26 -62.04
CA ILE A 1029 6.89 21.64 -61.65
C ILE A 1029 7.77 22.71 -60.98
N PRO A 1030 8.21 22.50 -59.73
CA PRO A 1030 9.18 23.39 -59.10
C PRO A 1030 10.48 23.43 -59.92
N PRO A 1031 11.03 24.61 -60.23
CA PRO A 1031 12.26 24.73 -61.02
C PRO A 1031 13.52 24.06 -60.43
N SER A 1032 13.46 23.56 -59.19
CA SER A 1032 14.51 22.73 -58.56
C SER A 1032 14.47 21.25 -58.94
N SER A 1033 13.34 20.70 -59.43
CA SER A 1033 13.20 19.27 -59.73
C SER A 1033 13.39 18.92 -61.21
N GLY A 1034 13.15 19.87 -62.13
CA GLY A 1034 13.20 19.64 -63.58
C GLY A 1034 12.12 18.67 -64.09
N PRO A 1035 12.05 18.43 -65.42
CA PRO A 1035 11.25 17.34 -65.96
C PRO A 1035 11.86 15.99 -65.58
N HIS A 1036 11.04 15.07 -65.08
CA HIS A 1036 11.44 13.68 -64.85
C HIS A 1036 11.62 12.98 -66.20
N THR A 1037 12.86 12.61 -66.53
CA THR A 1037 13.18 11.68 -67.62
C THR A 1037 13.41 10.29 -67.02
N PRO A 1038 12.72 9.23 -67.49
CA PRO A 1038 13.03 7.85 -67.11
C PRO A 1038 14.41 7.39 -67.63
#